data_AF-A0A1H4D2L9-F1
#
_entry.id   AF-A0A1H4D2L9-F1
#
_cell.length_a   1.000
_cell.length_b   1.000
_cell.length_c   1.000
_cell.angle_alpha   90.00
_cell.angle_beta   90.00
_cell.angle_gamma   90.00
#
_symmetry.space_group_name_H-M   'P 1'
#
loop_
_entity.id
_entity.type
_entity.pdbx_description
1 polymer ?
#
loop_
_entity_poly.entity_id
_entity_poly.type
_entity_poly.pdbx_seq_one_letter_code
_entity_poly.pdbx_strand_id
1 'polypeptide(L)'
;MSQEVKQESALRRFFSGLWFTMTLFGRVFRILLLVALVLGLLLGIVYALELDEKVREQFEGRRWELPARVFARPLDLYEGQQLFADHLEQELKLLNYRSVDKPVETGQYQRQGSKFVINTRGFQFADDKEPARSINVSVADGKISTLAYADGKSPLDLMRLEPVLIGNFYPRQNEDRVLVRQQDVPPLLLSGLVAVEDKKFYEHQGVNPMAIARALVANLKAGHTVQGGSTLTQQLVKNFYLTNERSWHRKLKEATMAFLLEMRYTKQDIMEAYLNEIHLGQDGDRAIHGFGLAAQFYFNRPVWELKPDQIALLIGLAKGAGYYDPRLHPDRALARRNLVLQVMFNEKVITPAVYQDALAQPLGVNEKKPSGNSPFPAYLDLVRQQLQRDYKEEDVRSQGLMIFTAMEPIVQLTAETILQNRVQRLERAERIPKGKLNGALIISSVQGGEVIALVGSRDVRYAGYNRALTAQRQIGSLVKPAIYLAALQNAKKYNLATRISDGPVTVKLGSKKFWQPQNYDRSNMGAVTLLKAITLSRNTPAVRVGVGVGLDNIVQMLHDLGIAKEIPAYPSILLGALEMAPIDVQQMYQTLASGGSYSPLKAIRSVMNPRGQVLTRYPLTVKQVASPEAADLLAYALHRVTVEGTAKELASTLPAWKKVAGKTGTTNDKKDSWFAGFSGQHVVTVWVGRDDNKPTNMTGGTGALKVWSDLFKVLPTKPLQVASSSRLVWVDVDQSTGLRFNPACGKSVRTPFIKGTQPQETNYCAPPRPVEPVVPSTPASPAAAPVPAPPTGRPDPSGWIDNLMR
;
A
#
# COMPACT_ATOMS: atom_id res chain seq x y z
N MET A 1 -114.60 -34.02 -5.28
CA MET A 1 -113.31 -34.73 -5.54
C MET A 1 -112.66 -34.18 -6.82
N SER A 2 -111.86 -33.10 -6.75
CA SER A 2 -110.88 -32.77 -7.82
C SER A 2 -109.92 -31.62 -7.47
N GLN A 3 -110.21 -30.77 -6.47
CA GLN A 3 -109.35 -29.62 -6.15
C GLN A 3 -108.48 -29.80 -4.89
N GLU A 4 -108.95 -30.47 -3.83
CA GLU A 4 -108.16 -30.64 -2.59
C GLU A 4 -106.92 -31.54 -2.74
N VAL A 5 -107.00 -32.62 -3.53
CA VAL A 5 -105.86 -33.53 -3.74
C VAL A 5 -104.72 -32.89 -4.56
N LYS A 6 -105.02 -31.88 -5.39
CA LYS A 6 -103.98 -31.15 -6.15
C LYS A 6 -103.23 -30.12 -5.30
N GLN A 7 -103.83 -29.60 -4.23
CA GLN A 7 -103.24 -28.53 -3.43
C GLN A 7 -102.26 -29.08 -2.38
N GLU A 8 -102.55 -30.22 -1.75
CA GLU A 8 -101.62 -30.92 -0.85
C GLU A 8 -100.38 -31.49 -1.58
N SER A 9 -100.55 -32.00 -2.81
CA SER A 9 -99.43 -32.52 -3.59
C SER A 9 -98.50 -31.39 -4.08
N ALA A 10 -99.02 -30.18 -4.31
CA ALA A 10 -98.25 -29.02 -4.70
C ALA A 10 -97.42 -28.47 -3.52
N LEU A 11 -98.01 -28.39 -2.33
CA LEU A 11 -97.33 -27.94 -1.11
C LEU A 11 -96.22 -28.92 -0.67
N ARG A 12 -96.45 -30.24 -0.69
CA ARG A 12 -95.39 -31.21 -0.40
C ARG A 12 -94.25 -31.20 -1.42
N ARG A 13 -94.53 -30.99 -2.71
CA ARG A 13 -93.50 -30.80 -3.75
C ARG A 13 -92.74 -29.48 -3.59
N PHE A 14 -93.40 -28.43 -3.12
CA PHE A 14 -92.78 -27.14 -2.85
C PHE A 14 -91.83 -27.21 -1.65
N PHE A 15 -92.26 -27.79 -0.52
CA PHE A 15 -91.42 -27.94 0.67
C PHE A 15 -90.30 -28.98 0.52
N SER A 16 -90.53 -30.08 -0.21
CA SER A 16 -89.44 -31.04 -0.54
C SER A 16 -88.45 -30.47 -1.55
N GLY A 17 -88.91 -29.67 -2.51
CA GLY A 17 -88.05 -28.89 -3.41
C GLY A 17 -87.21 -27.86 -2.65
N LEU A 18 -87.81 -27.14 -1.69
CA LEU A 18 -87.11 -26.15 -0.85
C LEU A 18 -86.03 -26.82 0.04
N TRP A 19 -86.35 -27.95 0.66
CA TRP A 19 -85.40 -28.70 1.49
C TRP A 19 -84.28 -29.35 0.67
N PHE A 20 -84.59 -29.84 -0.54
CA PHE A 20 -83.59 -30.32 -1.51
C PHE A 20 -82.68 -29.19 -2.00
N THR A 21 -83.21 -27.98 -2.25
CA THR A 21 -82.40 -26.82 -2.64
C THR A 21 -81.51 -26.30 -1.50
N MET A 22 -81.96 -26.30 -0.24
CA MET A 22 -81.12 -25.91 0.90
C MET A 22 -80.01 -26.92 1.20
N THR A 23 -80.28 -28.22 1.07
CA THR A 23 -79.26 -29.28 1.26
C THR A 23 -78.25 -29.32 0.11
N LEU A 24 -78.70 -29.07 -1.13
CA LEU A 24 -77.83 -28.90 -2.30
C LEU A 24 -76.95 -27.65 -2.16
N PHE A 25 -77.51 -26.52 -1.73
CA PHE A 25 -76.75 -25.28 -1.48
C PHE A 25 -75.70 -25.46 -0.38
N GLY A 26 -76.03 -26.16 0.72
CA GLY A 26 -75.06 -26.49 1.77
C GLY A 26 -73.93 -27.42 1.30
N ARG A 27 -74.22 -28.38 0.40
CA ARG A 27 -73.18 -29.24 -0.21
C ARG A 27 -72.30 -28.47 -1.18
N VAL A 28 -72.89 -27.63 -2.04
CA VAL A 28 -72.14 -26.77 -2.97
C VAL A 28 -71.27 -25.77 -2.21
N PHE A 29 -71.77 -25.15 -1.15
CA PHE A 29 -71.00 -24.24 -0.30
C PHE A 29 -69.81 -24.95 0.39
N ARG A 30 -70.00 -26.17 0.92
CA ARG A 30 -68.90 -26.96 1.49
C ARG A 30 -67.87 -27.33 0.44
N ILE A 31 -68.29 -27.73 -0.77
CA ILE A 31 -67.38 -28.03 -1.87
C ILE A 31 -66.60 -26.77 -2.27
N LEU A 32 -67.27 -25.63 -2.44
CA LEU A 32 -66.62 -24.36 -2.76
C LEU A 32 -65.63 -23.92 -1.67
N LEU A 33 -65.97 -24.10 -0.40
CA LEU A 33 -65.08 -23.80 0.72
C LEU A 33 -63.87 -24.73 0.73
N LEU A 34 -64.06 -26.02 0.44
CA LEU A 34 -62.99 -27.00 0.36
C LEU A 34 -62.08 -26.75 -0.85
N VAL A 35 -62.66 -26.41 -2.01
CA VAL A 35 -61.94 -25.97 -3.21
C VAL A 35 -61.15 -24.68 -2.94
N ALA A 36 -61.73 -23.70 -2.25
CA ALA A 36 -61.04 -22.48 -1.86
C ALA A 36 -59.90 -22.75 -0.87
N LEU A 37 -60.07 -23.69 0.07
CA LEU A 37 -59.02 -24.13 1.00
C LEU A 37 -57.87 -24.82 0.26
N VAL A 38 -58.18 -25.70 -0.69
CA VAL A 38 -57.19 -26.41 -1.51
C VAL A 38 -56.45 -25.44 -2.43
N LEU A 39 -57.16 -24.52 -3.10
CA LEU A 39 -56.54 -23.45 -3.91
C LEU A 39 -55.68 -22.53 -3.05
N GLY A 40 -56.15 -22.14 -1.86
CA GLY A 40 -55.39 -21.35 -0.90
C GLY A 40 -54.12 -22.06 -0.43
N LEU A 41 -54.21 -23.37 -0.16
CA LEU A 41 -53.05 -24.20 0.19
C LEU A 41 -52.06 -24.28 -0.98
N LEU A 42 -52.53 -24.52 -2.20
CA LEU A 42 -51.69 -24.57 -3.41
C LEU A 42 -50.99 -23.24 -3.65
N LEU A 43 -51.71 -22.12 -3.57
CA LEU A 43 -51.12 -20.77 -3.66
C LEU A 43 -50.09 -20.53 -2.55
N GLY A 44 -50.38 -20.98 -1.33
CA GLY A 44 -49.43 -20.92 -0.21
C GLY A 44 -48.17 -21.75 -0.44
N ILE A 45 -48.29 -22.94 -1.03
CA ILE A 45 -47.15 -23.80 -1.41
C ILE A 45 -46.33 -23.12 -2.52
N VAL A 46 -46.97 -22.61 -3.57
CA VAL A 46 -46.28 -21.87 -4.65
C VAL A 46 -45.52 -20.67 -4.09
N TYR A 47 -46.15 -19.90 -3.21
CA TYR A 47 -45.49 -18.79 -2.54
C TYR A 47 -44.32 -19.24 -1.65
N ALA A 48 -44.47 -20.36 -0.92
CA ALA A 48 -43.37 -20.92 -0.13
C ALA A 48 -42.20 -21.39 -1.01
N LEU A 49 -42.48 -21.98 -2.17
CA LEU A 49 -41.45 -22.38 -3.15
C LEU A 49 -40.72 -21.17 -3.74
N GLU A 50 -41.44 -20.09 -4.04
CA GLU A 50 -40.83 -18.82 -4.48
C GLU A 50 -39.93 -18.22 -3.39
N LEU A 51 -40.39 -18.23 -2.12
CA LEU A 51 -39.57 -17.80 -0.99
C LEU A 51 -38.36 -18.70 -0.78
N ASP A 52 -38.51 -20.00 -1.01
CA ASP A 52 -37.46 -20.99 -0.86
C ASP A 52 -36.35 -20.83 -1.88
N GLU A 53 -36.71 -20.61 -3.15
CA GLU A 53 -35.76 -20.29 -4.21
C GLU A 53 -34.98 -19.02 -3.87
N LYS A 54 -35.67 -17.98 -3.40
CA LYS A 54 -35.04 -16.74 -2.94
C LYS A 54 -34.12 -16.96 -1.74
N VAL A 55 -34.52 -17.81 -0.79
CA VAL A 55 -33.68 -18.19 0.37
C VAL A 55 -32.43 -18.93 -0.13
N ARG A 56 -32.54 -19.88 -1.05
CA ARG A 56 -31.38 -20.59 -1.62
C ARG A 56 -30.42 -19.63 -2.31
N GLU A 57 -30.89 -18.88 -3.29
CA GLU A 57 -30.03 -18.00 -4.08
C GLU A 57 -29.30 -16.96 -3.21
N GLN A 58 -30.02 -16.30 -2.31
CA GLN A 58 -29.42 -15.26 -1.49
C GLN A 58 -28.58 -15.82 -0.34
N PHE A 59 -28.98 -16.94 0.30
CA PHE A 59 -28.19 -17.52 1.39
C PHE A 59 -26.91 -18.16 0.88
N GLU A 60 -26.98 -18.98 -0.17
CA GLU A 60 -25.78 -19.64 -0.72
C GLU A 60 -24.81 -18.62 -1.30
N GLY A 61 -25.30 -17.59 -1.99
CA GLY A 61 -24.45 -16.52 -2.53
C GLY A 61 -23.75 -15.69 -1.45
N ARG A 62 -24.49 -15.22 -0.43
CA ARG A 62 -23.94 -14.29 0.58
C ARG A 62 -23.22 -14.97 1.74
N ARG A 63 -23.54 -16.22 2.07
CA ARG A 63 -22.87 -16.96 3.17
C ARG A 63 -21.38 -17.18 2.91
N TRP A 64 -20.97 -17.27 1.64
CA TRP A 64 -19.62 -17.66 1.24
C TRP A 64 -18.79 -16.56 0.58
N GLU A 65 -19.33 -15.34 0.41
CA GLU A 65 -18.58 -14.18 -0.11
C GLU A 65 -17.58 -13.66 0.94
N LEU A 66 -16.40 -14.31 1.03
CA LEU A 66 -15.31 -13.85 1.89
C LEU A 66 -14.51 -12.75 1.18
N PRO A 67 -14.33 -11.56 1.80
CA PRO A 67 -13.50 -10.52 1.21
C PRO A 67 -12.06 -10.98 1.17
N ALA A 68 -11.34 -10.56 0.12
CA ALA A 68 -9.91 -10.78 0.08
C ALA A 68 -9.22 -9.87 1.09
N ARG A 69 -8.34 -10.43 1.92
CA ARG A 69 -7.57 -9.75 2.94
C ARG A 69 -6.16 -9.52 2.42
N VAL A 70 -5.71 -8.27 2.48
CA VAL A 70 -4.39 -7.86 2.01
C VAL A 70 -3.49 -7.62 3.22
N PHE A 71 -2.40 -8.36 3.29
CA PHE A 71 -1.40 -8.32 4.34
C PHE A 71 -0.10 -7.69 3.84
N ALA A 72 0.60 -6.98 4.72
CA ALA A 72 1.98 -6.53 4.53
C ALA A 72 2.96 -7.72 4.49
N ARG A 73 4.26 -7.44 4.39
CA ARG A 73 5.26 -8.47 4.65
C ARG A 73 5.16 -8.99 6.10
N PRO A 74 5.38 -10.29 6.35
CA PRO A 74 5.66 -10.73 7.71
C PRO A 74 6.95 -10.08 8.22
N LEU A 75 7.03 -9.84 9.53
CA LEU A 75 8.27 -9.40 10.19
C LEU A 75 8.98 -10.62 10.76
N ASP A 76 10.03 -11.04 10.07
CA ASP A 76 11.00 -11.99 10.60
C ASP A 76 11.90 -11.28 11.62
N LEU A 77 12.14 -11.92 12.76
CA LEU A 77 13.03 -11.49 13.84
C LEU A 77 14.15 -12.51 13.98
N TYR A 78 15.40 -12.05 13.93
CA TYR A 78 16.59 -12.87 14.16
C TYR A 78 17.76 -12.02 14.65
N GLU A 79 18.71 -12.63 15.35
CA GLU A 79 19.87 -11.90 15.90
C GLU A 79 20.73 -11.27 14.80
N GLY A 80 21.19 -10.04 15.03
CA GLY A 80 21.95 -9.25 14.07
C GLY A 80 21.12 -8.51 13.01
N GLN A 81 19.81 -8.77 12.93
CA GLN A 81 18.90 -8.02 12.05
C GLN A 81 18.88 -6.54 12.41
N GLN A 82 18.89 -5.66 11.40
CA GLN A 82 18.78 -4.21 11.60
C GLN A 82 17.34 -3.81 11.86
N LEU A 83 17.01 -3.55 13.13
CA LEU A 83 15.68 -3.16 13.59
C LEU A 83 15.81 -2.29 14.84
N PHE A 84 15.18 -1.12 14.84
CA PHE A 84 15.16 -0.22 15.99
C PHE A 84 14.00 -0.57 16.93
N ALA A 85 14.19 -0.37 18.24
CA ALA A 85 13.17 -0.67 19.24
C ALA A 85 11.84 0.06 18.98
N ASP A 86 11.90 1.32 18.57
CA ASP A 86 10.70 2.10 18.23
C ASP A 86 9.98 1.55 17.00
N HIS A 87 10.71 1.04 16.02
CA HIS A 87 10.13 0.42 14.83
C HIS A 87 9.46 -0.92 15.16
N LEU A 88 10.08 -1.75 16.02
CA LEU A 88 9.46 -2.98 16.51
C LEU A 88 8.17 -2.67 17.28
N GLU A 89 8.19 -1.69 18.18
CA GLU A 89 7.00 -1.30 18.91
C GLU A 89 5.90 -0.77 17.97
N GLN A 90 6.27 -0.03 16.93
CA GLN A 90 5.32 0.47 15.95
C GLN A 90 4.69 -0.66 15.11
N GLU A 91 5.44 -1.68 14.71
CA GLU A 91 4.90 -2.89 14.05
C GLU A 91 3.92 -3.63 15.00
N LEU A 92 4.28 -3.80 16.28
CA LEU A 92 3.38 -4.38 17.28
C LEU A 92 2.08 -3.58 17.43
N LYS A 93 2.16 -2.25 17.43
CA LYS A 93 0.98 -1.37 17.46
C LYS A 93 0.11 -1.52 16.22
N LEU A 94 0.70 -1.66 15.03
CA LEU A 94 -0.04 -1.92 13.78
C LEU A 94 -0.72 -3.29 13.79
N LEU A 95 -0.15 -4.26 14.50
CA LEU A 95 -0.74 -5.58 14.77
C LEU A 95 -1.75 -5.58 15.93
N ASN A 96 -2.09 -4.40 16.47
CA ASN A 96 -3.00 -4.24 17.60
C ASN A 96 -2.56 -5.05 18.83
N TYR A 97 -1.25 -5.12 19.06
CA TYR A 97 -0.72 -5.61 20.34
C TYR A 97 -0.88 -4.51 21.41
N ARG A 98 -1.17 -4.94 22.63
CA ARG A 98 -1.35 -4.04 23.78
C ARG A 98 -0.11 -4.01 24.66
N SER A 99 0.35 -2.81 25.00
CA SER A 99 1.38 -2.63 26.02
C SER A 99 0.78 -2.85 27.40
N VAL A 100 1.36 -3.75 28.19
CA VAL A 100 0.95 -4.08 29.57
C VAL A 100 2.18 -4.30 30.45
N ASP A 101 2.01 -4.20 31.77
CA ASP A 101 3.11 -4.41 32.72
C ASP A 101 3.53 -5.88 32.84
N LYS A 102 2.61 -6.82 32.61
CA LYS A 102 2.89 -8.26 32.64
C LYS A 102 2.11 -8.96 31.53
N PRO A 103 2.75 -9.30 30.40
CA PRO A 103 2.10 -9.99 29.29
C PRO A 103 1.74 -11.42 29.69
N VAL A 104 0.44 -11.75 29.72
CA VAL A 104 -0.05 -13.11 30.02
C VAL A 104 -0.86 -13.70 28.86
N GLU A 105 -1.56 -12.84 28.12
CA GLU A 105 -2.37 -13.26 26.95
C GLU A 105 -1.59 -13.04 25.66
N THR A 106 -1.99 -13.71 24.58
CA THR A 106 -1.52 -13.39 23.22
C THR A 106 -1.88 -11.96 22.83
N GLY A 107 -1.11 -11.35 21.94
CA GLY A 107 -1.35 -9.96 21.52
C GLY A 107 -1.00 -8.93 22.59
N GLN A 108 -0.18 -9.30 23.57
CA GLN A 108 0.32 -8.41 24.62
C GLN A 108 1.83 -8.31 24.54
N TYR A 109 2.37 -7.14 24.91
CA TYR A 109 3.80 -6.96 25.07
C TYR A 109 4.11 -6.04 26.25
N GLN A 110 5.32 -6.16 26.77
CA GLN A 110 5.92 -5.19 27.69
C GLN A 110 7.19 -4.67 27.03
N ARG A 111 7.41 -3.35 27.12
CA ARG A 111 8.65 -2.71 26.68
C ARG A 111 9.33 -2.04 27.87
N GLN A 112 10.60 -2.39 28.10
CA GLN A 112 11.48 -1.72 29.06
C GLN A 112 12.72 -1.21 28.32
N GLY A 113 12.69 0.05 27.91
CA GLY A 113 13.73 0.64 27.07
C GLY A 113 13.83 -0.07 25.71
N SER A 114 14.89 -0.86 25.52
CA SER A 114 15.13 -1.66 24.30
C SER A 114 14.85 -3.16 24.47
N LYS A 115 14.33 -3.57 25.62
CA LYS A 115 13.93 -4.96 25.90
C LYS A 115 12.42 -5.13 25.78
N PHE A 116 12.01 -6.24 25.18
CA PHE A 116 10.63 -6.59 24.94
C PHE A 116 10.35 -7.99 25.46
N VAL A 117 9.21 -8.14 26.13
CA VAL A 117 8.55 -9.44 26.35
C VAL A 117 7.29 -9.42 25.51
N ILE A 118 7.15 -10.36 24.57
CA ILE A 118 6.05 -10.37 23.59
C ILE A 118 5.35 -11.71 23.64
N ASN A 119 4.03 -11.71 23.86
CA ASN A 119 3.20 -12.91 23.72
C ASN A 119 2.55 -12.90 22.34
N THR A 120 3.14 -13.66 21.42
CA THR A 120 2.72 -13.69 20.01
C THR A 120 1.44 -14.49 19.81
N ARG A 121 0.65 -14.14 18.78
CA ARG A 121 -0.59 -14.84 18.44
C ARG A 121 -0.40 -16.14 17.65
N GLY A 122 0.78 -16.29 17.04
CA GLY A 122 1.00 -17.31 16.02
C GLY A 122 0.22 -17.01 14.73
N PHE A 123 0.60 -17.68 13.65
CA PHE A 123 0.01 -17.49 12.34
C PHE A 123 0.26 -18.70 11.42
N GLN A 124 -0.71 -19.01 10.56
CA GLN A 124 -0.54 -20.01 9.50
C GLN A 124 0.01 -19.34 8.25
N PHE A 125 1.31 -19.56 7.96
CA PHE A 125 1.94 -19.16 6.72
C PHE A 125 1.78 -20.24 5.64
N ALA A 126 2.23 -19.93 4.42
CA ALA A 126 2.22 -20.84 3.28
C ALA A 126 3.14 -22.04 3.48
N ASP A 127 4.29 -21.75 4.07
CA ASP A 127 5.45 -22.61 4.21
C ASP A 127 5.51 -23.25 5.59
N ASP A 128 4.91 -22.61 6.60
CA ASP A 128 5.01 -23.06 7.99
C ASP A 128 3.82 -22.59 8.84
N LYS A 129 3.64 -23.21 10.01
CA LYS A 129 2.71 -22.76 11.05
C LYS A 129 3.51 -22.26 12.25
N GLU A 130 3.42 -20.96 12.52
CA GLU A 130 4.02 -20.36 13.70
C GLU A 130 3.03 -20.44 14.88
N PRO A 131 3.30 -21.22 15.94
CA PRO A 131 2.43 -21.26 17.13
C PRO A 131 2.57 -20.00 18.00
N ALA A 132 1.50 -19.69 18.73
CA ALA A 132 1.51 -18.66 19.78
C ALA A 132 2.54 -19.00 20.86
N ARG A 133 3.38 -18.04 21.22
CA ARG A 133 4.45 -18.21 22.21
C ARG A 133 4.91 -16.89 22.82
N SER A 134 5.51 -16.98 24.00
CA SER A 134 6.15 -15.85 24.69
C SER A 134 7.63 -15.78 24.35
N ILE A 135 8.10 -14.62 23.89
CA ILE A 135 9.48 -14.38 23.48
C ILE A 135 10.07 -13.15 24.17
N ASN A 136 11.38 -13.16 24.33
CA ASN A 136 12.20 -12.02 24.76
C ASN A 136 13.00 -11.50 23.57
N VAL A 137 12.90 -10.20 23.30
CA VAL A 137 13.68 -9.52 22.25
C VAL A 137 14.45 -8.38 22.88
N SER A 138 15.77 -8.32 22.67
CA SER A 138 16.59 -7.18 23.05
C SER A 138 17.15 -6.51 21.82
N VAL A 139 17.09 -5.18 21.79
CA VAL A 139 17.66 -4.35 20.73
C VAL A 139 18.85 -3.56 21.29
N ALA A 140 19.99 -3.62 20.60
CA ALA A 140 21.18 -2.83 20.89
C ALA A 140 21.77 -2.31 19.57
N ASP A 141 22.25 -1.06 19.57
CA ASP A 141 22.89 -0.43 18.40
C ASP A 141 22.08 -0.49 17.09
N GLY A 142 20.76 -0.40 17.20
CA GLY A 142 19.84 -0.47 16.06
C GLY A 142 19.73 -1.86 15.43
N LYS A 143 20.10 -2.91 16.17
CA LYS A 143 19.97 -4.31 15.77
C LYS A 143 19.38 -5.16 16.88
N ILE A 144 18.77 -6.29 16.51
CA ILE A 144 18.38 -7.31 17.47
C ILE A 144 19.65 -7.95 18.02
N SER A 145 19.87 -7.82 19.34
CA SER A 145 21.03 -8.38 20.03
C SER A 145 20.74 -9.74 20.64
N THR A 146 19.47 -10.02 20.97
CA THR A 146 19.07 -11.27 21.61
C THR A 146 17.66 -11.62 21.20
N LEU A 147 17.44 -12.89 20.83
CA LEU A 147 16.13 -13.48 20.59
C LEU A 147 16.03 -14.84 21.29
N ALA A 148 15.10 -14.95 22.24
CA ALA A 148 14.94 -16.16 23.05
C ALA A 148 13.48 -16.39 23.44
N TYR A 149 13.16 -17.61 23.87
CA TYR A 149 11.88 -17.87 24.54
C TYR A 149 11.81 -17.13 25.88
N ALA A 150 10.59 -16.87 26.36
CA ALA A 150 10.39 -16.19 27.65
C ALA A 150 10.88 -17.01 28.87
N ASP A 151 11.15 -18.31 28.69
CA ASP A 151 11.81 -19.16 29.70
C ASP A 151 13.27 -18.75 29.98
N GLY A 152 13.84 -17.89 29.12
CA GLY A 152 15.19 -17.34 29.23
C GLY A 152 16.32 -18.35 29.03
N LYS A 153 16.02 -19.61 28.67
CA LYS A 153 17.00 -20.70 28.60
C LYS A 153 17.21 -21.22 27.18
N SER A 154 16.20 -21.08 26.32
CA SER A 154 16.23 -21.60 24.96
C SER A 154 16.44 -20.45 23.96
N PRO A 155 17.56 -20.39 23.21
CA PRO A 155 17.70 -19.42 22.13
C PRO A 155 16.68 -19.72 21.03
N LEU A 156 16.32 -18.70 20.26
CA LEU A 156 15.42 -18.81 19.12
C LEU A 156 16.09 -18.18 17.90
N ASP A 157 16.41 -19.00 16.90
CA ASP A 157 17.15 -18.54 15.72
C ASP A 157 16.35 -17.58 14.84
N LEU A 158 15.04 -17.83 14.73
CA LEU A 158 14.11 -17.08 13.91
C LEU A 158 12.73 -17.07 14.57
N MET A 159 12.07 -15.92 14.54
CA MET A 159 10.65 -15.79 14.88
C MET A 159 9.94 -14.97 13.80
N ARG A 160 8.82 -15.47 13.28
CA ARG A 160 8.00 -14.73 12.33
C ARG A 160 6.74 -14.19 13.00
N LEU A 161 6.60 -12.87 13.08
CA LEU A 161 5.35 -12.26 13.55
C LEU A 161 4.25 -12.37 12.48
N GLU A 162 2.99 -12.40 12.92
CA GLU A 162 1.87 -12.32 12.00
C GLU A 162 1.97 -11.04 11.14
N PRO A 163 1.55 -11.07 9.87
CA PRO A 163 1.67 -9.90 9.02
C PRO A 163 0.54 -8.91 9.28
N VAL A 164 0.86 -7.62 9.15
CA VAL A 164 -0.11 -6.52 9.34
C VAL A 164 -1.19 -6.60 8.26
N LEU A 165 -2.46 -6.59 8.65
CA LEU A 165 -3.57 -6.41 7.72
C LEU A 165 -3.58 -4.95 7.23
N ILE A 166 -3.29 -4.74 5.96
CA ILE A 166 -3.20 -3.40 5.36
C ILE A 166 -4.50 -2.98 4.68
N GLY A 167 -5.38 -3.91 4.35
CA GLY A 167 -6.72 -3.62 3.87
C GLY A 167 -7.47 -4.84 3.36
N ASN A 168 -8.68 -4.62 2.84
CA ASN A 168 -9.56 -5.65 2.35
C ASN A 168 -10.15 -5.23 0.99
N PHE A 169 -10.41 -6.21 0.11
CA PHE A 169 -11.21 -6.02 -1.09
C PHE A 169 -12.57 -6.69 -0.90
N TYR A 170 -13.62 -5.87 -0.82
CA TYR A 170 -14.98 -6.34 -0.61
C TYR A 170 -15.70 -6.62 -1.93
N PRO A 171 -16.51 -7.68 -2.01
CA PRO A 171 -17.30 -8.00 -3.18
C PRO A 171 -18.29 -6.89 -3.58
N ARG A 172 -18.84 -6.17 -2.59
CA ARG A 172 -19.83 -5.09 -2.74
C ARG A 172 -19.39 -3.83 -1.99
N GLN A 173 -19.74 -2.65 -2.51
CA GLN A 173 -19.37 -1.37 -1.88
C GLN A 173 -20.04 -1.22 -0.50
N ASN A 174 -19.30 -0.71 0.48
CA ASN A 174 -19.76 -0.28 1.82
C ASN A 174 -20.15 -1.36 2.85
N GLU A 175 -19.83 -2.63 2.63
CA GLU A 175 -19.99 -3.68 3.66
C GLU A 175 -18.64 -4.25 4.10
N ASP A 176 -18.08 -3.70 5.19
CA ASP A 176 -16.94 -4.33 5.85
C ASP A 176 -17.41 -5.54 6.65
N ARG A 177 -16.72 -6.67 6.47
CA ARG A 177 -16.95 -7.90 7.23
C ARG A 177 -15.62 -8.52 7.63
N VAL A 178 -15.51 -8.95 8.88
CA VAL A 178 -14.47 -9.89 9.33
C VAL A 178 -15.21 -11.18 9.64
N LEU A 179 -15.24 -12.08 8.67
CA LEU A 179 -15.98 -13.32 8.81
C LEU A 179 -15.30 -14.25 9.81
N VAL A 180 -16.10 -14.82 10.69
CA VAL A 180 -15.67 -15.75 11.74
C VAL A 180 -16.43 -17.05 11.58
N ARG A 181 -15.74 -18.18 11.68
CA ARG A 181 -16.39 -19.48 11.77
C ARG A 181 -16.85 -19.73 13.20
N GLN A 182 -17.86 -20.55 13.38
CA GLN A 182 -18.36 -20.87 14.72
C GLN A 182 -17.27 -21.47 15.63
N GLN A 183 -16.32 -22.22 15.07
CA GLN A 183 -15.20 -22.81 15.82
C GLN A 183 -14.11 -21.79 16.21
N ASP A 184 -14.07 -20.64 15.54
CA ASP A 184 -13.05 -19.60 15.72
C ASP A 184 -13.53 -18.49 16.70
N VAL A 185 -14.73 -18.63 17.28
CA VAL A 185 -15.29 -17.69 18.27
C VAL A 185 -15.26 -18.25 19.70
N PRO A 186 -15.21 -17.40 20.75
CA PRO A 186 -15.27 -17.88 22.13
C PRO A 186 -16.54 -18.70 22.38
N PRO A 187 -16.46 -19.88 23.03
CA PRO A 187 -17.64 -20.66 23.40
C PRO A 187 -18.64 -19.84 24.24
N LEU A 188 -18.11 -18.91 25.05
CA LEU A 188 -18.90 -17.98 25.86
C LEU A 188 -19.78 -17.04 25.03
N LEU A 189 -19.33 -16.64 23.83
CA LEU A 189 -20.14 -15.82 22.92
C LEU A 189 -21.35 -16.60 22.41
N LEU A 190 -21.15 -17.86 22.02
CA LEU A 190 -22.21 -18.73 21.52
C LEU A 190 -23.26 -19.02 22.59
N SER A 191 -22.82 -19.47 23.78
CA SER A 191 -23.73 -19.76 24.90
C SER A 191 -24.43 -18.51 25.41
N GLY A 192 -23.73 -17.36 25.45
CA GLY A 192 -24.31 -16.07 25.80
C GLY A 192 -25.41 -15.63 24.82
N LEU A 193 -25.17 -15.74 23.51
CA LEU A 193 -26.16 -15.43 22.48
C LEU A 193 -27.43 -16.27 22.64
N VAL A 194 -27.27 -17.58 22.78
CA VAL A 194 -28.39 -18.51 22.98
C VAL A 194 -29.15 -18.17 24.27
N ALA A 195 -28.45 -17.93 25.38
CA ALA A 195 -29.10 -17.62 26.66
C ALA A 195 -29.92 -16.31 26.64
N VAL A 196 -29.45 -15.31 25.89
CA VAL A 196 -30.03 -13.97 25.87
C VAL A 196 -31.09 -13.80 24.79
N GLU A 197 -30.80 -14.26 23.57
CA GLU A 197 -31.63 -14.02 22.39
C GLU A 197 -32.60 -15.18 22.14
N ASP A 198 -32.21 -16.43 22.35
CA ASP A 198 -33.03 -17.59 21.98
C ASP A 198 -32.69 -18.88 22.75
N LYS A 199 -33.21 -19.00 23.98
CA LYS A 199 -32.85 -20.09 24.92
C LYS A 199 -33.10 -21.51 24.39
N LYS A 200 -34.06 -21.66 23.48
CA LYS A 200 -34.45 -22.96 22.90
C LYS A 200 -34.01 -23.07 21.45
N PHE A 201 -32.99 -22.31 21.05
CA PHE A 201 -32.50 -22.25 19.67
C PHE A 201 -32.29 -23.64 19.07
N TYR A 202 -31.69 -24.59 19.79
CA TYR A 202 -31.42 -25.93 19.28
C TYR A 202 -32.65 -26.87 19.26
N GLU A 203 -33.78 -26.48 19.85
CA GLU A 203 -34.97 -27.34 19.98
C GLU A 203 -36.05 -27.07 18.92
N HIS A 204 -36.15 -25.84 18.40
CA HIS A 204 -37.23 -25.45 17.47
C HIS A 204 -36.76 -25.41 16.01
N GLN A 205 -37.73 -25.40 15.08
CA GLN A 205 -37.50 -25.28 13.64
C GLN A 205 -37.86 -23.87 13.13
N GLY A 206 -36.98 -22.91 13.35
CA GLY A 206 -37.05 -21.53 12.83
C GLY A 206 -37.95 -20.60 13.63
N VAL A 207 -39.09 -21.10 14.12
CA VAL A 207 -40.04 -20.33 14.92
C VAL A 207 -40.29 -21.08 16.24
N ASN A 208 -40.43 -20.35 17.34
CA ASN A 208 -40.73 -20.91 18.65
C ASN A 208 -42.17 -20.57 19.09
N PRO A 209 -43.15 -21.48 18.90
CA PRO A 209 -44.56 -21.23 19.24
C PRO A 209 -44.76 -20.88 20.71
N MET A 210 -44.00 -21.52 21.60
CA MET A 210 -44.08 -21.27 23.04
C MET A 210 -43.53 -19.89 23.41
N ALA A 211 -42.51 -19.39 22.70
CA ALA A 211 -42.01 -18.02 22.88
C ALA A 211 -43.03 -16.98 22.39
N ILE A 212 -43.70 -17.24 21.26
CA ILE A 212 -44.77 -16.38 20.74
C ILE A 212 -45.94 -16.30 21.70
N ALA A 213 -46.44 -17.44 22.18
CA ALA A 213 -47.55 -17.49 23.13
C ALA A 213 -47.21 -16.75 24.44
N ARG A 214 -46.00 -16.96 24.97
CA ARG A 214 -45.53 -16.29 26.19
C ARG A 214 -45.40 -14.78 26.00
N ALA A 215 -44.84 -14.34 24.86
CA ALA A 215 -44.74 -12.92 24.53
C ALA A 215 -46.11 -12.26 24.36
N LEU A 216 -47.08 -12.96 23.74
CA LEU A 216 -48.45 -12.48 23.59
C LEU A 216 -49.10 -12.22 24.97
N VAL A 217 -49.01 -13.20 25.88
CA VAL A 217 -49.56 -13.07 27.25
C VAL A 217 -48.88 -11.93 28.01
N ALA A 218 -47.55 -11.81 27.93
CA ALA A 218 -46.80 -10.75 28.59
C ALA A 218 -47.17 -9.35 28.05
N ASN A 219 -47.28 -9.21 26.73
CA ASN A 219 -47.62 -7.93 26.08
C ASN A 219 -49.08 -7.52 26.35
N LEU A 220 -50.01 -8.48 26.40
CA LEU A 220 -51.39 -8.22 26.78
C LEU A 220 -51.51 -7.74 28.24
N LYS A 221 -50.73 -8.33 29.16
CA LYS A 221 -50.70 -7.90 30.56
C LYS A 221 -50.10 -6.50 30.76
N ALA A 222 -49.14 -6.12 29.94
CA ALA A 222 -48.44 -4.85 30.07
C ALA A 222 -49.06 -3.69 29.26
N GLY A 223 -49.94 -3.97 28.30
CA GLY A 223 -50.54 -2.95 27.42
C GLY A 223 -49.58 -2.35 26.39
N HIS A 224 -48.33 -2.82 26.35
CA HIS A 224 -47.31 -2.45 25.38
C HIS A 224 -46.36 -3.63 25.14
N THR A 225 -45.50 -3.55 24.12
CA THR A 225 -44.55 -4.64 23.83
C THR A 225 -43.43 -4.67 24.88
N VAL A 226 -43.45 -5.68 25.75
CA VAL A 226 -42.48 -5.87 26.84
C VAL A 226 -41.50 -7.00 26.53
N GLN A 227 -41.97 -8.07 25.88
CA GLN A 227 -41.16 -9.25 25.59
C GLN A 227 -41.18 -9.62 24.10
N GLY A 228 -40.01 -9.87 23.53
CA GLY A 228 -39.85 -10.32 22.15
C GLY A 228 -39.98 -11.83 22.03
N GLY A 229 -40.80 -12.32 21.10
CA GLY A 229 -40.94 -13.75 20.78
C GLY A 229 -40.19 -14.18 19.52
N SER A 230 -39.20 -13.40 19.06
CA SER A 230 -38.47 -13.68 17.81
C SER A 230 -37.24 -14.55 18.06
N THR A 231 -37.03 -15.58 17.23
CA THR A 231 -35.88 -16.49 17.29
C THR A 231 -34.63 -15.90 16.64
N LEU A 232 -33.45 -16.48 16.88
CA LEU A 232 -32.22 -16.07 16.18
C LEU A 232 -32.36 -16.17 14.66
N THR A 233 -33.01 -17.22 14.17
CA THR A 233 -33.25 -17.45 12.73
C THR A 233 -34.18 -16.40 12.14
N GLN A 234 -35.22 -16.00 12.88
CA GLN A 234 -36.09 -14.90 12.48
C GLN A 234 -35.35 -13.56 12.43
N GLN A 235 -34.45 -13.29 13.39
CA GLN A 235 -33.60 -12.11 13.37
C GLN A 235 -32.64 -12.11 12.18
N LEU A 236 -32.02 -13.26 11.88
CA LEU A 236 -31.18 -13.43 10.69
C LEU A 236 -31.98 -13.14 9.43
N VAL A 237 -33.15 -13.75 9.26
CA VAL A 237 -33.98 -13.55 8.07
C VAL A 237 -34.39 -12.08 7.90
N LYS A 238 -34.77 -11.43 9.00
CA LYS A 238 -35.12 -10.01 9.00
C LYS A 238 -33.98 -9.15 8.47
N ASN A 239 -32.76 -9.37 8.97
CA ASN A 239 -31.60 -8.57 8.59
C ASN A 239 -31.08 -8.90 7.18
N PHE A 240 -31.26 -10.14 6.74
CA PHE A 240 -30.65 -10.64 5.51
C PHE A 240 -31.53 -10.47 4.26
N TYR A 241 -32.85 -10.66 4.37
CA TYR A 241 -33.78 -10.72 3.22
C TYR A 241 -34.84 -9.62 3.19
N LEU A 242 -35.16 -9.01 4.33
CA LEU A 242 -36.35 -8.16 4.48
C LEU A 242 -35.99 -6.71 4.73
N THR A 243 -36.93 -5.81 4.41
CA THR A 243 -36.81 -4.38 4.73
C THR A 243 -37.25 -4.08 6.17
N ASN A 244 -36.91 -2.90 6.67
CA ASN A 244 -37.25 -2.46 8.04
C ASN A 244 -38.73 -2.07 8.25
N GLU A 245 -39.62 -2.30 7.28
CA GLU A 245 -41.03 -1.94 7.35
C GLU A 245 -41.76 -2.67 8.48
N ARG A 246 -42.64 -2.00 9.24
CA ARG A 246 -43.40 -2.66 10.31
C ARG A 246 -44.77 -3.12 9.80
N SER A 247 -44.84 -4.34 9.28
CA SER A 247 -46.08 -4.96 8.78
C SER A 247 -46.26 -6.41 9.26
N TRP A 248 -47.50 -6.81 9.53
CA TRP A 248 -47.86 -8.19 9.85
C TRP A 248 -47.56 -9.15 8.69
N HIS A 249 -47.73 -8.70 7.45
CA HIS A 249 -47.37 -9.50 6.26
C HIS A 249 -45.86 -9.77 6.20
N ARG A 250 -45.03 -8.77 6.53
CA ARG A 250 -43.57 -8.96 6.64
C ARG A 250 -43.24 -9.98 7.73
N LYS A 251 -43.93 -9.93 8.88
CA LYS A 251 -43.66 -10.85 9.99
C LYS A 251 -44.05 -12.30 9.66
N LEU A 252 -45.13 -12.51 8.89
CA LEU A 252 -45.48 -13.82 8.36
C LEU A 252 -44.41 -14.32 7.38
N LYS A 253 -43.97 -13.47 6.45
CA LYS A 253 -42.88 -13.78 5.51
C LYS A 253 -41.58 -14.16 6.22
N GLU A 254 -41.23 -13.43 7.29
CA GLU A 254 -40.07 -13.71 8.15
C GLU A 254 -40.17 -15.09 8.81
N ALA A 255 -41.34 -15.45 9.35
CA ALA A 255 -41.58 -16.75 9.96
C ALA A 255 -41.49 -17.91 8.95
N THR A 256 -42.09 -17.75 7.76
CA THR A 256 -42.03 -18.76 6.69
C THR A 256 -40.60 -18.94 6.18
N MET A 257 -39.88 -17.85 5.89
CA MET A 257 -38.48 -17.91 5.47
C MET A 257 -37.58 -18.52 6.56
N ALA A 258 -37.81 -18.20 7.85
CA ALA A 258 -37.05 -18.79 8.94
C ALA A 258 -37.25 -20.31 9.04
N PHE A 259 -38.48 -20.79 8.87
CA PHE A 259 -38.77 -22.22 8.81
C PHE A 259 -38.07 -22.91 7.62
N LEU A 260 -38.19 -22.33 6.42
CA LEU A 260 -37.54 -22.86 5.21
C LEU A 260 -36.01 -22.89 5.35
N LEU A 261 -35.42 -21.86 5.95
CA LEU A 261 -33.98 -21.78 6.19
C LEU A 261 -33.50 -22.93 7.08
N GLU A 262 -34.21 -23.23 8.18
CA GLU A 262 -33.82 -24.33 9.08
C GLU A 262 -34.10 -25.73 8.54
N MET A 263 -35.03 -25.87 7.60
CA MET A 263 -35.22 -27.13 6.90
C MET A 263 -34.04 -27.49 5.99
N ARG A 264 -33.31 -26.49 5.50
CA ARG A 264 -32.22 -26.66 4.53
C ARG A 264 -30.83 -26.61 5.12
N TYR A 265 -30.65 -25.79 6.16
CA TYR A 265 -29.35 -25.52 6.74
C TYR A 265 -29.30 -25.94 8.20
N THR A 266 -28.11 -26.34 8.65
CA THR A 266 -27.92 -26.79 10.01
C THR A 266 -27.98 -25.62 11.00
N LYS A 267 -28.20 -25.90 12.29
CA LYS A 267 -28.13 -24.87 13.34
C LYS A 267 -26.77 -24.18 13.40
N GLN A 268 -25.70 -24.93 13.08
CA GLN A 268 -24.35 -24.40 12.98
C GLN A 268 -24.25 -23.35 11.87
N ASP A 269 -24.80 -23.66 10.70
CA ASP A 269 -24.82 -22.75 9.54
C ASP A 269 -25.54 -21.43 9.85
N ILE A 270 -26.69 -21.54 10.52
CA ILE A 270 -27.52 -20.39 10.90
C ILE A 270 -26.81 -19.55 11.95
N MET A 271 -26.20 -20.17 12.96
CA MET A 271 -25.43 -19.47 13.97
C MET A 271 -24.23 -18.76 13.35
N GLU A 272 -23.48 -19.42 12.47
CA GLU A 272 -22.35 -18.83 11.76
C GLU A 272 -22.78 -17.65 10.89
N ALA A 273 -23.86 -17.78 10.12
CA ALA A 273 -24.43 -16.66 9.36
C ALA A 273 -24.86 -15.51 10.29
N TYR A 274 -25.54 -15.82 11.39
CA TYR A 274 -25.95 -14.80 12.37
C TYR A 274 -24.77 -14.03 12.95
N LEU A 275 -23.70 -14.74 13.35
CA LEU A 275 -22.48 -14.13 13.89
C LEU A 275 -21.82 -13.15 12.93
N ASN A 276 -22.05 -13.30 11.63
CA ASN A 276 -21.42 -12.52 10.58
C ASN A 276 -22.32 -11.41 10.01
N GLU A 277 -23.63 -11.53 10.13
CA GLU A 277 -24.60 -10.64 9.48
C GLU A 277 -25.25 -9.62 10.42
N ILE A 278 -25.31 -9.92 11.71
CA ILE A 278 -25.98 -9.04 12.68
C ILE A 278 -25.35 -7.64 12.67
N HIS A 279 -26.19 -6.61 12.55
CA HIS A 279 -25.74 -5.23 12.61
C HIS A 279 -25.42 -4.84 14.06
N LEU A 280 -24.18 -4.45 14.32
CA LEU A 280 -23.67 -4.18 15.68
C LEU A 280 -23.17 -2.74 15.87
N GLY A 281 -23.05 -1.93 14.81
CA GLY A 281 -22.62 -0.54 14.92
C GLY A 281 -22.62 0.22 13.61
N GLN A 282 -22.32 1.52 13.67
CA GLN A 282 -22.20 2.39 12.49
C GLN A 282 -20.94 3.27 12.57
N ASP A 283 -20.23 3.37 11.45
CA ASP A 283 -19.08 4.23 11.27
C ASP A 283 -19.24 5.15 10.04
N GLY A 284 -19.80 6.33 10.25
CA GLY A 284 -20.10 7.25 9.14
C GLY A 284 -21.14 6.64 8.20
N ASP A 285 -20.78 6.49 6.93
CA ASP A 285 -21.56 5.82 5.88
C ASP A 285 -21.43 4.29 5.89
N ARG A 286 -20.57 3.73 6.75
CA ARG A 286 -20.28 2.29 6.83
C ARG A 286 -21.03 1.60 7.97
N ALA A 287 -21.72 0.51 7.66
CA ALA A 287 -22.36 -0.34 8.66
C ALA A 287 -21.41 -1.43 9.19
N ILE A 288 -21.39 -1.65 10.50
CA ILE A 288 -20.56 -2.67 11.16
C ILE A 288 -21.41 -3.93 11.35
N HIS A 289 -21.16 -4.94 10.51
CA HIS A 289 -21.84 -6.22 10.55
C HIS A 289 -20.94 -7.32 11.11
N GLY A 290 -21.53 -8.15 11.97
CA GLY A 290 -20.90 -9.33 12.55
C GLY A 290 -19.98 -9.06 13.75
N PHE A 291 -19.85 -10.06 14.60
CA PHE A 291 -19.07 -10.00 15.84
C PHE A 291 -17.57 -9.88 15.59
N GLY A 292 -17.05 -10.45 14.50
CA GLY A 292 -15.64 -10.34 14.13
C GLY A 292 -15.20 -8.89 13.92
N LEU A 293 -15.95 -8.14 13.10
CA LEU A 293 -15.64 -6.74 12.84
C LEU A 293 -15.98 -5.87 14.04
N ALA A 294 -17.08 -6.14 14.75
CA ALA A 294 -17.45 -5.40 15.94
C ALA A 294 -16.40 -5.50 17.06
N ALA A 295 -15.76 -6.67 17.22
CA ALA A 295 -14.65 -6.86 18.16
C ALA A 295 -13.48 -5.92 17.88
N GLN A 296 -13.08 -5.82 16.60
CA GLN A 296 -12.03 -4.90 16.17
C GLN A 296 -12.48 -3.43 16.30
N PHE A 297 -13.71 -3.13 15.88
CA PHE A 297 -14.27 -1.78 15.88
C PHE A 297 -14.38 -1.18 17.27
N TYR A 298 -14.88 -1.94 18.26
CA TYR A 298 -15.09 -1.45 19.62
C TYR A 298 -13.87 -1.66 20.52
N PHE A 299 -13.16 -2.78 20.41
CA PHE A 299 -12.12 -3.17 21.37
C PHE A 299 -10.71 -3.27 20.79
N ASN A 300 -10.55 -3.17 19.46
CA ASN A 300 -9.29 -3.42 18.75
C ASN A 300 -8.71 -4.81 19.10
N ARG A 301 -9.60 -5.80 19.18
CA ARG A 301 -9.26 -7.19 19.50
C ARG A 301 -9.87 -8.11 18.45
N PRO A 302 -9.22 -9.22 18.12
CA PRO A 302 -9.91 -10.30 17.44
C PRO A 302 -10.99 -10.89 18.35
N VAL A 303 -12.03 -11.47 17.74
CA VAL A 303 -13.21 -11.98 18.46
C VAL A 303 -12.86 -13.03 19.52
N TRP A 304 -11.83 -13.85 19.29
CA TRP A 304 -11.39 -14.91 20.21
C TRP A 304 -10.67 -14.39 21.46
N GLU A 305 -10.26 -13.10 21.49
CA GLU A 305 -9.62 -12.44 22.64
C GLU A 305 -10.60 -11.59 23.46
N LEU A 306 -11.90 -11.67 23.17
CA LEU A 306 -12.92 -10.90 23.89
C LEU A 306 -13.13 -11.44 25.31
N LYS A 307 -13.22 -10.51 26.25
CA LYS A 307 -13.54 -10.79 27.66
C LYS A 307 -15.04 -10.94 27.88
N PRO A 308 -15.48 -11.56 29.00
CA PRO A 308 -16.90 -11.74 29.31
C PRO A 308 -17.74 -10.45 29.27
N ASP A 309 -17.22 -9.35 29.81
CA ASP A 309 -17.86 -8.02 29.79
C ASP A 309 -18.02 -7.47 28.36
N GLN A 310 -17.00 -7.69 27.52
CA GLN A 310 -16.99 -7.26 26.12
C GLN A 310 -17.94 -8.09 25.26
N ILE A 311 -17.98 -9.41 25.48
CA ILE A 311 -18.95 -10.33 24.85
C ILE A 311 -20.37 -9.90 25.22
N ALA A 312 -20.63 -9.65 26.50
CA ALA A 312 -21.94 -9.20 26.97
C ALA A 312 -22.35 -7.85 26.36
N LEU A 313 -21.40 -6.93 26.16
CA LEU A 313 -21.66 -5.67 25.46
C LEU A 313 -22.10 -5.94 24.02
N LEU A 314 -21.33 -6.71 23.23
CA LEU A 314 -21.66 -6.97 21.82
C LEU A 314 -23.00 -7.70 21.66
N ILE A 315 -23.30 -8.68 22.52
CA ILE A 315 -24.62 -9.33 22.54
C ILE A 315 -25.71 -8.29 22.84
N GLY A 316 -25.45 -7.38 23.78
CA GLY A 316 -26.35 -6.28 24.12
C GLY A 316 -26.68 -5.37 22.93
N LEU A 317 -25.70 -5.12 22.05
CA LEU A 317 -25.83 -4.29 20.85
C LEU A 317 -26.73 -4.93 19.78
N ALA A 318 -26.83 -6.27 19.71
CA ALA A 318 -27.66 -6.96 18.72
C ALA A 318 -29.15 -6.53 18.78
N LYS A 319 -29.65 -6.16 19.97
CA LYS A 319 -31.01 -5.64 20.16
C LYS A 319 -31.22 -4.28 19.47
N GLY A 320 -30.17 -3.47 19.34
CA GLY A 320 -30.25 -2.14 18.76
C GLY A 320 -28.92 -1.40 18.79
N ALA A 321 -28.09 -1.62 17.76
CA ALA A 321 -26.73 -1.09 17.66
C ALA A 321 -26.62 0.43 17.88
N GLY A 322 -27.45 1.23 17.20
CA GLY A 322 -27.43 2.69 17.36
C GLY A 322 -27.97 3.18 18.70
N TYR A 323 -28.98 2.49 19.26
CA TYR A 323 -29.60 2.89 20.53
C TYR A 323 -28.70 2.59 21.74
N TYR A 324 -27.92 1.52 21.65
CA TYR A 324 -26.99 1.10 22.69
C TYR A 324 -25.52 1.40 22.33
N ASP A 325 -25.26 2.29 21.37
CA ASP A 325 -23.89 2.61 20.97
C ASP A 325 -23.09 3.10 22.19
N PRO A 326 -21.99 2.41 22.56
CA PRO A 326 -21.28 2.68 23.82
C PRO A 326 -20.44 3.96 23.78
N ARG A 327 -20.19 4.54 22.60
CA ARG A 327 -19.49 5.82 22.44
C ARG A 327 -20.46 6.99 22.51
N LEU A 328 -21.66 6.83 21.94
CA LEU A 328 -22.68 7.89 21.95
C LEU A 328 -23.52 7.86 23.24
N HIS A 329 -23.78 6.68 23.78
CA HIS A 329 -24.74 6.43 24.86
C HIS A 329 -24.19 5.45 25.90
N PRO A 330 -23.08 5.80 26.60
CA PRO A 330 -22.38 4.90 27.51
C PRO A 330 -23.28 4.37 28.63
N ASP A 331 -24.15 5.19 29.23
CA ASP A 331 -25.00 4.75 30.34
C ASP A 331 -26.01 3.67 29.91
N ARG A 332 -26.62 3.84 28.72
CA ARG A 332 -27.53 2.86 28.14
C ARG A 332 -26.82 1.57 27.78
N ALA A 333 -25.62 1.69 27.20
CA ALA A 333 -24.79 0.55 26.84
C ALA A 333 -24.36 -0.24 28.09
N LEU A 334 -23.97 0.45 29.15
CA LEU A 334 -23.57 -0.14 30.43
C LEU A 334 -24.75 -0.89 31.08
N ALA A 335 -25.90 -0.24 31.19
CA ALA A 335 -27.11 -0.88 31.72
C ALA A 335 -27.51 -2.12 30.89
N ARG A 336 -27.40 -2.04 29.56
CA ARG A 336 -27.71 -3.17 28.67
C ARG A 336 -26.71 -4.32 28.81
N ARG A 337 -25.41 -4.02 28.88
CA ARG A 337 -24.35 -5.02 29.11
C ARG A 337 -24.53 -5.72 30.46
N ASN A 338 -24.84 -4.98 31.51
CA ASN A 338 -25.05 -5.55 32.85
C ASN A 338 -26.31 -6.43 32.90
N LEU A 339 -27.37 -6.07 32.19
CA LEU A 339 -28.53 -6.94 32.02
C LEU A 339 -28.18 -8.24 31.29
N VAL A 340 -27.36 -8.17 30.24
CA VAL A 340 -26.86 -9.37 29.53
C VAL A 340 -26.05 -10.26 30.47
N LEU A 341 -25.12 -9.68 31.24
CA LEU A 341 -24.35 -10.41 32.26
C LEU A 341 -25.26 -11.09 33.29
N GLN A 342 -26.30 -10.39 33.75
CA GLN A 342 -27.26 -10.93 34.71
C GLN A 342 -28.03 -12.13 34.12
N VAL A 343 -28.45 -12.05 32.86
CA VAL A 343 -29.09 -13.17 32.17
C VAL A 343 -28.13 -14.34 32.03
N MET A 344 -26.89 -14.10 31.59
CA MET A 344 -25.86 -15.15 31.48
C MET A 344 -25.58 -15.82 32.83
N PHE A 345 -25.56 -15.06 33.92
CA PHE A 345 -25.40 -15.58 35.28
C PHE A 345 -26.58 -16.45 35.71
N ASN A 346 -27.82 -15.97 35.53
CA ASN A 346 -29.04 -16.70 35.91
C ASN A 346 -29.19 -18.01 35.13
N GLU A 347 -28.77 -18.02 33.86
CA GLU A 347 -28.75 -19.22 33.00
C GLU A 347 -27.50 -20.08 33.21
N LYS A 348 -26.67 -19.78 34.22
CA LYS A 348 -25.45 -20.53 34.58
C LYS A 348 -24.39 -20.61 33.46
N VAL A 349 -24.41 -19.65 32.53
CA VAL A 349 -23.40 -19.51 31.47
C VAL A 349 -22.07 -19.00 32.04
N ILE A 350 -22.12 -18.18 33.09
CA ILE A 350 -20.95 -17.64 33.80
C ILE A 350 -21.03 -17.94 35.31
N THR A 351 -19.87 -18.05 35.95
CA THR A 351 -19.78 -18.28 37.40
C THR A 351 -20.00 -16.98 38.20
N PRO A 352 -20.33 -17.06 39.50
CA PRO A 352 -20.46 -15.87 40.35
C PRO A 352 -19.21 -14.98 40.33
N ALA A 353 -18.02 -15.57 40.33
CA ALA A 353 -16.76 -14.83 40.30
C ALA A 353 -16.59 -14.05 38.98
N VAL A 354 -16.85 -14.69 37.84
CA VAL A 354 -16.80 -14.04 36.52
C VAL A 354 -17.84 -12.93 36.41
N TYR A 355 -19.04 -13.16 36.95
CA TYR A 355 -20.11 -12.16 36.93
C TYR A 355 -19.74 -10.89 37.71
N GLN A 356 -19.20 -11.03 38.93
CA GLN A 356 -18.79 -9.89 39.75
C GLN A 356 -17.61 -9.13 39.13
N ASP A 357 -16.61 -9.85 38.61
CA ASP A 357 -15.48 -9.22 37.90
C ASP A 357 -15.96 -8.47 36.66
N ALA A 358 -16.77 -9.10 35.81
CA ALA A 358 -17.29 -8.49 34.58
C ALA A 358 -18.20 -7.27 34.84
N LEU A 359 -18.93 -7.24 35.96
CA LEU A 359 -19.72 -6.07 36.36
C LEU A 359 -18.84 -4.87 36.76
N ALA A 360 -17.69 -5.12 37.39
CA ALA A 360 -16.77 -4.08 37.83
C ALA A 360 -15.98 -3.45 36.67
N GLN A 361 -15.88 -4.14 35.52
CA GLN A 361 -15.16 -3.61 34.36
C GLN A 361 -15.89 -2.40 33.73
N PRO A 362 -15.17 -1.35 33.31
CA PRO A 362 -15.75 -0.30 32.46
C PRO A 362 -16.14 -0.87 31.09
N LEU A 363 -16.84 -0.09 30.26
CA LEU A 363 -17.23 -0.56 28.92
C LEU A 363 -16.04 -0.94 28.03
N GLY A 364 -14.84 -0.45 28.31
CA GLY A 364 -13.60 -0.89 27.68
C GLY A 364 -13.50 -0.57 26.18
N VAL A 365 -14.34 0.31 25.66
CA VAL A 365 -14.41 0.67 24.24
C VAL A 365 -13.33 1.71 23.92
N ASN A 366 -12.70 1.56 22.76
CA ASN A 366 -11.72 2.54 22.28
C ASN A 366 -12.39 3.89 22.04
N GLU A 367 -11.79 4.94 22.60
CA GLU A 367 -12.24 6.34 22.46
C GLU A 367 -12.29 6.78 20.98
N LYS A 368 -11.30 6.35 20.19
CA LYS A 368 -11.25 6.61 18.74
C LYS A 368 -11.77 5.42 17.96
N LYS A 369 -12.63 5.69 16.98
CA LYS A 369 -13.02 4.70 15.99
C LYS A 369 -11.80 4.31 15.14
N PRO A 370 -11.53 3.02 14.91
CA PRO A 370 -10.58 2.61 13.87
C PRO A 370 -11.02 3.18 12.53
N SER A 371 -10.10 3.67 11.70
CA SER A 371 -10.45 4.15 10.37
C SER A 371 -11.01 2.99 9.54
N GLY A 372 -12.26 3.10 9.06
CA GLY A 372 -12.86 2.09 8.18
C GLY A 372 -12.19 1.98 6.82
N ASN A 373 -11.56 3.06 6.34
CA ASN A 373 -10.72 3.01 5.15
C ASN A 373 -9.36 2.42 5.50
N SER A 374 -8.82 1.61 4.58
CA SER A 374 -7.43 1.16 4.66
C SER A 374 -6.52 2.36 4.89
N PRO A 375 -5.57 2.28 5.84
CA PRO A 375 -4.59 3.35 6.03
C PRO A 375 -3.68 3.55 4.81
N PHE A 376 -3.67 2.63 3.84
CA PHE A 376 -2.71 2.61 2.73
C PHE A 376 -3.37 2.54 1.35
N PRO A 377 -4.26 3.49 1.00
CA PRO A 377 -5.06 3.41 -0.22
C PRO A 377 -4.21 3.33 -1.49
N ALA A 378 -3.14 4.12 -1.57
CA ALA A 378 -2.28 4.14 -2.76
C ALA A 378 -1.56 2.80 -3.00
N TYR A 379 -1.16 2.10 -1.94
CA TYR A 379 -0.54 0.78 -2.06
C TYR A 379 -1.58 -0.28 -2.45
N LEU A 380 -2.80 -0.20 -1.91
CA LEU A 380 -3.89 -1.09 -2.32
C LEU A 380 -4.27 -0.93 -3.79
N ASP A 381 -4.18 0.26 -4.37
CA ASP A 381 -4.39 0.43 -5.81
C ASP A 381 -3.37 -0.35 -6.64
N LEU A 382 -2.09 -0.38 -6.20
CA LEU A 382 -1.05 -1.17 -6.85
C LEU A 382 -1.36 -2.67 -6.75
N VAL A 383 -1.76 -3.14 -5.56
CA VAL A 383 -2.19 -4.53 -5.36
C VAL A 383 -3.39 -4.86 -6.25
N ARG A 384 -4.38 -3.97 -6.33
CA ARG A 384 -5.57 -4.15 -7.17
C ARG A 384 -5.21 -4.24 -8.65
N GLN A 385 -4.34 -3.35 -9.16
CA GLN A 385 -3.87 -3.40 -10.55
C GLN A 385 -3.15 -4.71 -10.86
N GLN A 386 -2.32 -5.21 -9.93
CA GLN A 386 -1.65 -6.51 -10.11
C GLN A 386 -2.66 -7.66 -10.12
N LEU A 387 -3.62 -7.68 -9.19
CA LEU A 387 -4.64 -8.73 -9.13
C LEU A 387 -5.53 -8.75 -10.37
N GLN A 388 -5.96 -7.60 -10.88
CA GLN A 388 -6.81 -7.51 -12.08
C GLN A 388 -6.12 -8.05 -13.34
N ARG A 389 -4.78 -8.00 -13.38
CA ARG A 389 -4.01 -8.58 -14.48
C ARG A 389 -3.91 -10.11 -14.36
N ASP A 390 -3.76 -10.61 -13.13
CA ASP A 390 -3.37 -12.00 -12.87
C ASP A 390 -4.56 -12.90 -12.47
N TYR A 391 -5.70 -12.33 -12.09
CA TYR A 391 -6.92 -13.02 -11.64
C TYR A 391 -8.18 -12.45 -12.30
N LYS A 392 -9.21 -13.29 -12.43
CA LYS A 392 -10.57 -12.81 -12.72
C LYS A 392 -11.13 -12.06 -11.52
N GLU A 393 -11.85 -10.97 -11.76
CA GLU A 393 -12.38 -10.10 -10.71
C GLU A 393 -13.32 -10.82 -9.73
N GLU A 394 -14.06 -11.82 -10.22
CA GLU A 394 -14.96 -12.67 -9.44
C GLU A 394 -14.21 -13.52 -8.40
N ASP A 395 -13.07 -14.10 -8.77
CA ASP A 395 -12.26 -14.95 -7.87
C ASP A 395 -11.64 -14.13 -6.72
N VAL A 396 -11.23 -12.88 -7.02
CA VAL A 396 -10.67 -11.96 -6.02
C VAL A 396 -11.72 -11.57 -4.97
N ARG A 397 -12.99 -11.54 -5.34
CA ARG A 397 -14.08 -11.02 -4.50
C ARG A 397 -14.81 -12.09 -3.70
N SER A 398 -14.77 -13.35 -4.11
CA SER A 398 -15.64 -14.42 -3.58
C SER A 398 -14.91 -15.53 -2.81
N GLN A 399 -13.60 -15.67 -2.93
CA GLN A 399 -12.87 -16.83 -2.38
C GLN A 399 -12.19 -16.60 -1.02
N GLY A 400 -12.28 -15.40 -0.43
CA GLY A 400 -11.63 -15.10 0.85
C GLY A 400 -10.12 -15.10 0.78
N LEU A 401 -9.57 -14.69 -0.35
CA LEU A 401 -8.14 -14.74 -0.62
C LEU A 401 -7.33 -14.01 0.45
N MET A 402 -6.25 -14.63 0.91
CA MET A 402 -5.24 -14.01 1.76
C MET A 402 -4.07 -13.60 0.86
N ILE A 403 -3.92 -12.32 0.62
CA ILE A 403 -2.93 -11.74 -0.29
C ILE A 403 -1.77 -11.20 0.54
N PHE A 404 -0.57 -11.73 0.33
CA PHE A 404 0.63 -11.33 1.05
C PHE A 404 1.50 -10.47 0.15
N THR A 405 1.76 -9.25 0.58
CA THR A 405 2.49 -8.24 -0.19
C THR A 405 3.94 -8.11 0.26
N ALA A 406 4.74 -7.38 -0.52
CA ALA A 406 6.10 -6.97 -0.16
C ALA A 406 6.13 -5.69 0.68
N MET A 407 4.96 -5.09 0.98
CA MET A 407 4.87 -3.84 1.69
C MET A 407 5.58 -3.91 3.04
N GLU A 408 6.50 -2.99 3.29
CA GLU A 408 7.18 -2.82 4.57
C GLU A 408 6.50 -1.69 5.36
N PRO A 409 5.75 -1.99 6.44
CA PRO A 409 4.89 -1.00 7.09
C PRO A 409 5.65 0.23 7.61
N ILE A 410 6.81 0.02 8.25
CA ILE A 410 7.64 1.11 8.77
C ILE A 410 8.23 1.96 7.64
N VAL A 411 8.68 1.32 6.55
CA VAL A 411 9.22 2.04 5.39
C VAL A 411 8.11 2.86 4.72
N GLN A 412 6.90 2.32 4.59
CA GLN A 412 5.74 3.06 4.08
C GLN A 412 5.45 4.30 4.93
N LEU A 413 5.27 4.14 6.25
CA LEU A 413 4.91 5.24 7.15
C LEU A 413 5.99 6.33 7.18
N THR A 414 7.26 5.91 7.09
CA THR A 414 8.40 6.83 6.96
C THR A 414 8.33 7.60 5.64
N ALA A 415 8.09 6.92 4.51
CA ALA A 415 7.98 7.56 3.20
C ALA A 415 6.82 8.55 3.12
N GLU A 416 5.66 8.20 3.68
CA GLU A 416 4.49 9.07 3.77
C GLU A 416 4.80 10.37 4.53
N THR A 417 5.39 10.23 5.72
CA THR A 417 5.76 11.35 6.59
C THR A 417 6.77 12.26 5.90
N ILE A 418 7.79 11.69 5.27
CA ILE A 418 8.85 12.44 4.60
C ILE A 418 8.31 13.21 3.39
N LEU A 419 7.51 12.55 2.54
CA LEU A 419 6.91 13.21 1.38
C LEU A 419 6.00 14.35 1.83
N GLN A 420 5.08 14.10 2.76
CA GLN A 420 4.12 15.09 3.24
C GLN A 420 4.83 16.33 3.82
N ASN A 421 5.79 16.11 4.73
CA ASN A 421 6.53 17.19 5.38
C ASN A 421 7.39 17.97 4.39
N ARG A 422 8.09 17.28 3.48
CA ARG A 422 8.96 17.96 2.52
C ARG A 422 8.16 18.73 1.47
N VAL A 423 7.09 18.16 0.93
CA VAL A 423 6.19 18.86 -0.01
C VAL A 423 5.62 20.12 0.63
N GLN A 424 5.19 20.06 1.90
CA GLN A 424 4.68 21.24 2.61
C GLN A 424 5.77 22.32 2.78
N ARG A 425 7.02 21.93 3.06
CA ARG A 425 8.14 22.89 3.15
C ARG A 425 8.44 23.54 1.79
N LEU A 426 8.47 22.75 0.71
CA LEU A 426 8.73 23.23 -0.65
C LEU A 426 7.61 24.18 -1.11
N GLU A 427 6.36 23.85 -0.83
CA GLU A 427 5.19 24.69 -1.13
C GLU A 427 5.32 26.09 -0.52
N ARG A 428 5.74 26.18 0.74
CA ARG A 428 5.99 27.46 1.41
C ARG A 428 7.20 28.20 0.84
N ALA A 429 8.30 27.49 0.61
CA ALA A 429 9.55 28.07 0.10
C ALA A 429 9.37 28.72 -1.29
N GLU A 430 8.63 28.05 -2.18
CA GLU A 430 8.38 28.52 -3.55
C GLU A 430 7.12 29.39 -3.68
N ARG A 431 6.51 29.79 -2.56
CA ARG A 431 5.27 30.60 -2.50
C ARG A 431 4.12 30.03 -3.36
N ILE A 432 4.02 28.70 -3.40
CA ILE A 432 2.95 28.00 -4.10
C ILE A 432 1.69 28.01 -3.22
N PRO A 433 0.49 28.28 -3.77
CA PRO A 433 -0.75 28.25 -2.98
C PRO A 433 -0.93 26.91 -2.26
N LYS A 434 -1.37 26.99 -0.99
CA LYS A 434 -1.56 25.83 -0.12
C LYS A 434 -2.39 24.74 -0.79
N GLY A 435 -1.91 23.50 -0.73
CA GLY A 435 -2.60 22.34 -1.30
C GLY A 435 -2.35 22.12 -2.80
N LYS A 436 -1.66 23.02 -3.50
CA LYS A 436 -1.45 22.91 -4.96
C LYS A 436 -0.21 22.10 -5.33
N LEU A 437 0.80 22.06 -4.47
CA LEU A 437 1.97 21.21 -4.71
C LEU A 437 1.67 19.78 -4.26
N ASN A 438 1.98 18.81 -5.10
CA ASN A 438 1.84 17.38 -4.84
C ASN A 438 3.17 16.65 -5.06
N GLY A 439 3.21 15.38 -4.65
CA GLY A 439 4.33 14.51 -4.91
C GLY A 439 3.91 13.05 -4.94
N ALA A 440 4.81 12.23 -5.46
CA ALA A 440 4.70 10.77 -5.49
C ALA A 440 6.08 10.17 -5.21
N LEU A 441 6.10 9.03 -4.52
CA LEU A 441 7.31 8.34 -4.11
C LEU A 441 7.08 6.83 -4.19
N ILE A 442 8.02 6.12 -4.82
CA ILE A 442 7.99 4.65 -4.90
C ILE A 442 9.34 4.13 -4.43
N ILE A 443 9.33 3.05 -3.64
CA ILE A 443 10.52 2.33 -3.19
C ILE A 443 10.38 0.87 -3.61
N SER A 444 11.38 0.34 -4.31
CA SER A 444 11.46 -1.09 -4.62
C SER A 444 12.80 -1.70 -4.27
N SER A 445 12.84 -3.03 -4.14
CA SER A 445 14.08 -3.78 -3.97
C SER A 445 14.87 -3.86 -5.28
N VAL A 446 16.20 -3.83 -5.18
CA VAL A 446 17.10 -4.05 -6.33
C VAL A 446 17.03 -5.50 -6.81
N GLN A 447 17.00 -6.46 -5.88
CA GLN A 447 17.15 -7.90 -6.16
C GLN A 447 15.97 -8.53 -6.93
N GLY A 448 14.75 -7.97 -6.83
CA GLY A 448 13.58 -8.59 -7.44
C GLY A 448 12.42 -7.67 -7.77
N GLY A 449 12.63 -6.35 -7.77
CA GLY A 449 11.60 -5.39 -8.15
C GLY A 449 10.39 -5.35 -7.22
N GLU A 450 10.52 -5.85 -6.00
CA GLU A 450 9.41 -5.84 -5.05
C GLU A 450 9.17 -4.41 -4.56
N VAL A 451 7.95 -3.90 -4.72
CA VAL A 451 7.57 -2.55 -4.27
C VAL A 451 7.27 -2.61 -2.79
N ILE A 452 8.17 -2.07 -1.97
CA ILE A 452 8.08 -2.12 -0.51
C ILE A 452 7.35 -0.91 0.10
N ALA A 453 7.27 0.19 -0.63
CA ALA A 453 6.48 1.36 -0.25
C ALA A 453 6.04 2.14 -1.50
N LEU A 454 4.85 2.72 -1.44
CA LEU A 454 4.28 3.56 -2.49
C LEU A 454 3.40 4.66 -1.89
N VAL A 455 3.74 5.91 -2.21
CA VAL A 455 3.00 7.10 -1.79
C VAL A 455 2.53 7.85 -3.04
N GLY A 456 1.22 7.94 -3.23
CA GLY A 456 0.61 8.52 -4.45
C GLY A 456 0.13 9.97 -4.33
N SER A 457 0.24 10.58 -3.15
CA SER A 457 -0.34 11.90 -2.85
C SER A 457 0.30 12.52 -1.63
N ARG A 458 0.22 13.85 -1.50
CA ARG A 458 0.53 14.56 -0.23
C ARG A 458 -0.47 14.23 0.87
N ASP A 459 -1.71 13.93 0.47
CA ASP A 459 -2.76 13.45 1.34
C ASP A 459 -2.75 11.93 1.23
N VAL A 460 -2.01 11.31 2.13
CA VAL A 460 -1.67 9.88 2.09
C VAL A 460 -2.86 8.98 2.42
N ARG A 461 -3.94 9.54 2.98
CA ARG A 461 -5.18 8.80 3.30
C ARG A 461 -6.29 9.03 2.28
N TYR A 462 -6.11 9.93 1.32
CA TYR A 462 -7.07 10.16 0.25
C TYR A 462 -7.07 9.00 -0.75
N ALA A 463 -8.17 8.24 -0.78
CA ALA A 463 -8.43 7.17 -1.75
C ALA A 463 -8.98 7.72 -3.07
N GLY A 464 -8.17 8.50 -3.79
CA GLY A 464 -8.54 9.03 -5.10
C GLY A 464 -7.39 8.95 -6.09
N TYR A 465 -6.99 10.09 -6.65
CA TYR A 465 -5.98 10.11 -7.72
C TYR A 465 -4.58 9.69 -7.24
N ASN A 466 -4.19 8.46 -7.56
CA ASN A 466 -2.89 7.87 -7.24
C ASN A 466 -1.83 8.25 -8.28
N ARG A 467 -1.07 9.31 -7.99
CA ARG A 467 -0.09 9.88 -8.91
C ARG A 467 1.10 8.97 -9.16
N ALA A 468 1.43 8.08 -8.22
CA ALA A 468 2.51 7.12 -8.39
C ALA A 468 2.24 6.14 -9.55
N LEU A 469 0.97 5.78 -9.77
CA LEU A 469 0.56 4.81 -10.78
C LEU A 469 0.03 5.44 -12.07
N THR A 470 -0.63 6.59 -11.98
CA THR A 470 -1.46 7.11 -13.10
C THR A 470 -1.04 8.48 -13.62
N ALA A 471 -0.24 9.26 -12.89
CA ALA A 471 0.13 10.61 -13.31
C ALA A 471 1.17 10.58 -14.43
N GLN A 472 0.70 10.67 -15.67
CA GLN A 472 1.53 10.81 -16.86
C GLN A 472 2.19 12.19 -16.88
N ARG A 473 3.52 12.21 -16.77
CA ARG A 473 4.32 13.43 -16.63
C ARG A 473 5.60 13.33 -17.44
N GLN A 474 6.03 14.46 -18.02
CA GLN A 474 7.29 14.51 -18.73
C GLN A 474 8.44 14.17 -17.78
N ILE A 475 9.30 13.22 -18.16
CA ILE A 475 10.40 12.74 -17.30
C ILE A 475 11.70 13.54 -17.48
N GLY A 476 11.80 14.32 -18.57
CA GLY A 476 12.95 15.14 -18.89
C GLY A 476 14.27 14.34 -18.90
N SER A 477 15.30 14.89 -18.25
CA SER A 477 16.65 14.28 -18.24
C SER A 477 16.75 12.88 -17.60
N LEU A 478 15.68 12.30 -17.03
CA LEU A 478 15.66 10.91 -16.57
C LEU A 478 15.75 9.88 -17.71
N VAL A 479 15.49 10.25 -18.96
CA VAL A 479 15.66 9.34 -20.11
C VAL A 479 17.13 9.08 -20.46
N LYS A 480 18.02 10.02 -20.12
CA LYS A 480 19.41 10.02 -20.58
C LYS A 480 20.20 8.75 -20.21
N PRO A 481 20.03 8.13 -19.03
CA PRO A 481 20.68 6.87 -18.71
C PRO A 481 20.39 5.77 -19.74
N ALA A 482 19.18 5.68 -20.30
CA ALA A 482 18.88 4.72 -21.36
C ALA A 482 19.71 4.99 -22.63
N ILE A 483 19.87 6.27 -22.99
CA ILE A 483 20.69 6.69 -24.13
C ILE A 483 22.15 6.26 -23.94
N TYR A 484 22.70 6.53 -22.77
CA TYR A 484 24.09 6.20 -22.46
C TYR A 484 24.29 4.71 -22.27
N LEU A 485 23.31 3.97 -21.75
CA LEU A 485 23.37 2.51 -21.67
C LEU A 485 23.45 1.90 -23.07
N ALA A 486 22.56 2.32 -23.98
CA ALA A 486 22.58 1.88 -25.37
C ALA A 486 23.92 2.19 -26.07
N ALA A 487 24.53 3.34 -25.76
CA ALA A 487 25.87 3.69 -26.26
C ALA A 487 26.96 2.76 -25.70
N LEU A 488 26.98 2.56 -24.37
CA LEU A 488 28.00 1.77 -23.66
C LEU A 488 27.94 0.28 -24.01
N GLN A 489 26.82 -0.22 -24.53
CA GLN A 489 26.73 -1.56 -25.12
C GLN A 489 27.70 -1.75 -26.29
N ASN A 490 28.08 -0.68 -26.99
CA ASN A 490 29.15 -0.68 -27.98
C ASN A 490 30.42 0.00 -27.42
N ALA A 491 31.06 -0.66 -26.46
CA ALA A 491 32.20 -0.12 -25.71
C ALA A 491 33.44 0.19 -26.55
N LYS A 492 33.56 -0.37 -27.76
CA LYS A 492 34.62 -0.02 -28.72
C LYS A 492 34.43 1.38 -29.28
N LYS A 493 33.18 1.84 -29.43
CA LYS A 493 32.84 3.18 -29.95
C LYS A 493 32.63 4.19 -28.83
N TYR A 494 31.94 3.77 -27.76
CA TYR A 494 31.60 4.64 -26.62
C TYR A 494 32.07 4.05 -25.31
N ASN A 495 32.98 4.73 -24.64
CA ASN A 495 33.38 4.49 -23.26
C ASN A 495 33.32 5.79 -22.45
N LEU A 496 33.57 5.71 -21.15
CA LEU A 496 33.44 6.87 -20.26
C LEU A 496 34.43 8.01 -20.58
N ALA A 497 35.54 7.73 -21.27
CA ALA A 497 36.52 8.73 -21.70
C ALA A 497 36.28 9.26 -23.13
N THR A 498 35.36 8.67 -23.90
CA THR A 498 35.02 9.12 -25.26
C THR A 498 34.67 10.61 -25.26
N ARG A 499 35.32 11.37 -26.16
CA ARG A 499 35.14 12.81 -26.31
C ARG A 499 33.91 13.12 -27.16
N ILE A 500 33.01 13.94 -26.63
CA ILE A 500 31.77 14.38 -27.29
C ILE A 500 31.70 15.90 -27.25
N SER A 501 31.31 16.52 -28.37
CA SER A 501 31.11 17.98 -28.43
C SER A 501 29.86 18.41 -27.65
N ASP A 502 30.03 19.35 -26.72
CA ASP A 502 28.98 20.05 -25.99
C ASP A 502 28.48 21.32 -26.71
N GLY A 503 29.01 21.60 -27.91
CA GLY A 503 28.59 22.73 -28.74
C GLY A 503 27.22 22.53 -29.41
N PRO A 504 26.69 23.59 -30.08
CA PRO A 504 25.38 23.59 -30.73
C PRO A 504 25.15 22.39 -31.64
N VAL A 505 24.02 21.72 -31.49
CA VAL A 505 23.63 20.55 -32.29
C VAL A 505 22.37 20.86 -33.09
N THR A 506 22.35 20.47 -34.35
CA THR A 506 21.18 20.58 -35.23
C THR A 506 20.80 19.18 -35.70
N VAL A 507 19.54 18.80 -35.49
CA VAL A 507 18.97 17.52 -35.93
C VAL A 507 17.94 17.79 -37.01
N LYS A 508 18.07 17.11 -38.15
CA LYS A 508 17.10 17.20 -39.26
C LYS A 508 15.87 16.34 -38.93
N LEU A 509 14.67 16.94 -38.94
CA LEU A 509 13.39 16.26 -38.67
C LEU A 509 12.64 15.85 -39.94
N GLY A 510 13.13 16.24 -41.11
CA GLY A 510 12.51 16.02 -42.42
C GLY A 510 13.14 16.94 -43.47
N SER A 511 12.50 17.12 -44.63
CA SER A 511 13.12 17.84 -45.75
C SER A 511 13.42 19.32 -45.48
N LYS A 512 12.66 19.99 -44.60
CA LYS A 512 12.81 21.42 -44.28
C LYS A 512 12.70 21.80 -42.78
N LYS A 513 12.58 20.83 -41.87
CA LYS A 513 12.43 21.08 -40.43
C LYS A 513 13.71 20.67 -39.69
N PHE A 514 14.20 21.55 -38.83
CA PHE A 514 15.38 21.32 -38.00
C PHE A 514 15.04 21.55 -36.53
N TRP A 515 15.67 20.78 -35.66
CA TRP A 515 15.59 20.92 -34.22
C TRP A 515 16.96 21.26 -33.65
N GLN A 516 17.03 22.34 -32.86
CA GLN A 516 18.26 22.87 -32.30
C GLN A 516 18.15 22.98 -30.77
N PRO A 517 18.32 21.87 -30.04
CA PRO A 517 18.26 21.89 -28.59
C PRO A 517 19.48 22.61 -28.00
N GLN A 518 19.29 23.21 -26.83
CA GLN A 518 20.33 23.92 -26.08
C GLN A 518 20.61 23.25 -24.74
N ASN A 519 21.80 23.50 -24.20
CA ASN A 519 22.10 23.18 -22.80
C ASN A 519 21.28 24.06 -21.85
N TYR A 520 20.94 23.53 -20.68
CA TYR A 520 20.08 24.20 -19.72
C TYR A 520 20.62 25.57 -19.26
N ASP A 521 21.94 25.64 -19.05
CA ASP A 521 22.66 26.87 -18.69
C ASP A 521 23.05 27.73 -19.90
N ARG A 522 22.68 27.32 -21.12
CA ARG A 522 23.03 27.95 -22.41
C ARG A 522 24.53 28.13 -22.64
N SER A 523 25.37 27.37 -21.93
CA SER A 523 26.82 27.40 -22.08
C SER A 523 27.32 26.30 -23.02
N ASN A 524 28.57 26.45 -23.49
CA ASN A 524 29.29 25.44 -24.25
C ASN A 524 30.64 25.15 -23.57
N MET A 525 30.88 23.88 -23.22
CA MET A 525 32.11 23.42 -22.58
C MET A 525 33.16 22.89 -23.57
N GLY A 526 32.94 23.09 -24.88
CA GLY A 526 33.78 22.49 -25.92
C GLY A 526 33.57 20.99 -26.02
N ALA A 527 34.62 20.23 -26.25
CA ALA A 527 34.55 18.78 -26.14
C ALA A 527 34.70 18.35 -24.67
N VAL A 528 33.86 17.41 -24.25
CA VAL A 528 33.82 16.84 -22.89
C VAL A 528 33.83 15.31 -22.97
N THR A 529 34.29 14.63 -21.92
CA THR A 529 34.18 13.17 -21.86
C THR A 529 32.72 12.74 -21.66
N LEU A 530 32.39 11.52 -22.10
CA LEU A 530 31.06 10.93 -21.90
C LEU A 530 30.69 10.87 -20.42
N LEU A 531 31.65 10.56 -19.53
CA LEU A 531 31.47 10.65 -18.08
C LEU A 531 31.05 12.06 -17.64
N LYS A 532 31.77 13.10 -18.07
CA LYS A 532 31.46 14.49 -17.69
C LYS A 532 30.09 14.92 -18.22
N ALA A 533 29.72 14.50 -19.44
CA ALA A 533 28.42 14.75 -20.03
C ALA A 533 27.27 14.15 -19.21
N ILE A 534 27.42 12.90 -18.74
CA ILE A 534 26.45 12.23 -17.85
C ILE A 534 26.37 12.96 -16.51
N THR A 535 27.52 13.18 -15.86
CA THR A 535 27.64 13.80 -14.53
C THR A 535 26.94 15.17 -14.46
N LEU A 536 27.17 16.02 -15.47
CA LEU A 536 26.58 17.35 -15.55
C LEU A 536 25.23 17.37 -16.29
N SER A 537 24.77 16.21 -16.76
CA SER A 537 23.53 16.07 -17.52
C SER A 537 23.42 17.01 -18.71
N ARG A 538 24.48 17.16 -19.51
CA ARG A 538 24.48 18.04 -20.69
C ARG A 538 23.44 17.57 -21.72
N ASN A 539 22.80 18.51 -22.43
CA ASN A 539 21.74 18.20 -23.40
C ASN A 539 22.34 17.91 -24.78
N THR A 540 23.23 18.78 -25.27
CA THR A 540 23.78 18.65 -26.62
C THR A 540 24.62 17.37 -26.80
N PRO A 541 25.44 16.90 -25.82
CA PRO A 541 26.13 15.62 -25.94
C PRO A 541 25.16 14.43 -25.93
N ALA A 542 24.11 14.47 -25.10
CA ALA A 542 23.10 13.40 -25.05
C ALA A 542 22.39 13.23 -26.39
N VAL A 543 22.04 14.35 -27.04
CA VAL A 543 21.44 14.34 -28.39
C VAL A 543 22.40 13.77 -29.42
N ARG A 544 23.68 14.18 -29.40
CA ARG A 544 24.69 13.64 -30.34
C ARG A 544 24.90 12.14 -30.16
N VAL A 545 25.00 11.67 -28.92
CA VAL A 545 25.15 10.24 -28.63
C VAL A 545 23.89 9.49 -29.07
N GLY A 546 22.69 9.97 -28.72
CA GLY A 546 21.44 9.33 -29.12
C GLY A 546 21.25 9.23 -30.63
N VAL A 547 21.54 10.31 -31.38
CA VAL A 547 21.52 10.28 -32.86
C VAL A 547 22.58 9.34 -33.41
N GLY A 548 23.78 9.32 -32.82
CA GLY A 548 24.87 8.45 -33.25
C GLY A 548 24.68 6.96 -32.93
N VAL A 549 23.82 6.64 -31.96
CA VAL A 549 23.36 5.28 -31.63
C VAL A 549 22.16 4.89 -32.52
N GLY A 550 21.31 5.85 -32.88
CA GLY A 550 20.08 5.64 -33.65
C GLY A 550 18.85 5.59 -32.74
N LEU A 551 17.76 6.26 -33.14
CA LEU A 551 16.57 6.40 -32.29
C LEU A 551 15.86 5.07 -32.03
N ASP A 552 15.80 4.18 -33.02
CA ASP A 552 15.17 2.87 -32.87
C ASP A 552 15.86 2.02 -31.79
N ASN A 553 17.20 2.08 -31.73
CA ASN A 553 17.97 1.42 -30.67
C ASN A 553 17.70 2.04 -29.28
N ILE A 554 17.45 3.35 -29.21
CA ILE A 554 17.08 4.01 -27.96
C ILE A 554 15.66 3.59 -27.53
N VAL A 555 14.73 3.51 -28.47
CA VAL A 555 13.37 3.04 -28.21
C VAL A 555 13.38 1.59 -27.76
N GLN A 556 14.13 0.72 -28.44
CA GLN A 556 14.31 -0.67 -28.03
C GLN A 556 14.92 -0.77 -26.63
N MET A 557 15.94 0.03 -26.32
CA MET A 557 16.52 0.07 -24.97
C MET A 557 15.50 0.51 -23.91
N LEU A 558 14.59 1.45 -24.22
CA LEU A 558 13.52 1.82 -23.28
C LEU A 558 12.53 0.67 -23.05
N HIS A 559 12.18 -0.08 -24.09
CA HIS A 559 11.35 -1.28 -23.95
C HIS A 559 12.06 -2.38 -23.15
N ASP A 560 13.34 -2.61 -23.42
CA ASP A 560 14.20 -3.55 -22.70
C ASP A 560 14.29 -3.20 -21.21
N LEU A 561 14.32 -1.91 -20.86
CA LEU A 561 14.26 -1.42 -19.48
C LEU A 561 12.87 -1.52 -18.84
N GLY A 562 11.87 -2.04 -19.56
CA GLY A 562 10.54 -2.37 -19.04
C GLY A 562 9.44 -1.35 -19.33
N ILE A 563 9.66 -0.39 -20.23
CA ILE A 563 8.60 0.53 -20.65
C ILE A 563 7.68 -0.18 -21.66
N ALA A 564 6.45 -0.49 -21.24
CA ALA A 564 5.49 -1.24 -22.07
C ALA A 564 4.73 -0.36 -23.09
N LYS A 565 4.65 0.95 -22.85
CA LYS A 565 3.93 1.89 -23.72
C LYS A 565 4.64 2.07 -25.06
N GLU A 566 3.89 2.25 -26.14
CA GLU A 566 4.46 2.62 -27.44
C GLU A 566 5.19 3.98 -27.38
N ILE A 567 6.40 4.02 -27.93
CA ILE A 567 7.23 5.23 -27.93
C ILE A 567 7.52 5.63 -29.39
N PRO A 568 7.01 6.77 -29.86
CA PRO A 568 7.35 7.25 -31.19
C PRO A 568 8.81 7.74 -31.22
N ALA A 569 9.55 7.33 -32.26
CA ALA A 569 10.97 7.62 -32.43
C ALA A 569 11.25 9.07 -32.90
N TYR A 570 10.78 10.08 -32.15
CA TYR A 570 11.08 11.49 -32.41
C TYR A 570 12.38 11.92 -31.70
N PRO A 571 13.25 12.75 -32.29
CA PRO A 571 14.48 13.20 -31.62
C PRO A 571 14.28 13.88 -30.26
N SER A 572 13.11 14.49 -30.03
CA SER A 572 12.75 15.12 -28.75
C SER A 572 12.73 14.14 -27.56
N ILE A 573 12.56 12.84 -27.81
CA ILE A 573 12.62 11.82 -26.76
C ILE A 573 13.99 11.79 -26.09
N LEU A 574 15.06 12.17 -26.80
CA LEU A 574 16.43 12.20 -26.26
C LEU A 574 16.62 13.20 -25.11
N LEU A 575 15.68 14.14 -24.96
CA LEU A 575 15.64 15.09 -23.85
C LEU A 575 14.43 14.89 -22.92
N GLY A 576 13.71 13.78 -23.09
CA GLY A 576 12.64 13.36 -22.19
C GLY A 576 11.30 14.03 -22.43
N ALA A 577 11.00 14.39 -23.69
CA ALA A 577 9.65 14.70 -24.15
C ALA A 577 8.80 13.42 -24.23
N LEU A 578 8.73 12.71 -23.12
CA LEU A 578 8.10 11.41 -22.90
C LEU A 578 7.31 11.51 -21.62
N GLU A 579 5.99 11.31 -21.70
CA GLU A 579 5.13 11.26 -20.53
C GLU A 579 5.06 9.84 -20.00
N MET A 580 5.41 9.68 -18.72
CA MET A 580 5.40 8.42 -17.99
C MET A 580 4.85 8.62 -16.59
N ALA A 581 4.27 7.56 -16.02
CA ALA A 581 3.95 7.53 -14.60
C ALA A 581 5.22 7.26 -13.76
N PRO A 582 5.26 7.67 -12.49
CA PRO A 582 6.37 7.35 -11.60
C PRO A 582 6.69 5.85 -11.50
N ILE A 583 5.69 4.96 -11.63
CA ILE A 583 5.89 3.51 -11.64
C ILE A 583 6.67 3.02 -12.88
N ASP A 584 6.47 3.64 -14.05
CA ASP A 584 7.21 3.31 -15.27
C ASP A 584 8.68 3.75 -15.14
N VAL A 585 8.91 4.93 -14.59
CA VAL A 585 10.25 5.43 -14.26
C VAL A 585 10.92 4.53 -13.22
N GLN A 586 10.19 4.10 -12.20
CA GLN A 586 10.69 3.16 -11.19
C GLN A 586 11.13 1.85 -11.85
N GLN A 587 10.36 1.30 -12.79
CA GLN A 587 10.71 0.07 -13.50
C GLN A 587 12.01 0.24 -14.30
N MET A 588 12.14 1.34 -15.04
CA MET A 588 13.35 1.65 -15.80
C MET A 588 14.58 1.69 -14.89
N TYR A 589 14.51 2.43 -13.77
CA TYR A 589 15.62 2.54 -12.83
C TYR A 589 15.86 1.25 -12.02
N GLN A 590 14.84 0.42 -11.83
CA GLN A 590 15.01 -0.90 -11.22
C GLN A 590 15.94 -1.77 -12.07
N THR A 591 15.74 -1.78 -13.38
CA THR A 591 16.58 -2.55 -14.32
C THR A 591 18.00 -2.00 -14.41
N LEU A 592 18.18 -0.68 -14.27
CA LEU A 592 19.50 -0.06 -14.18
C LEU A 592 20.22 -0.47 -12.88
N ALA A 593 19.51 -0.45 -11.75
CA ALA A 593 20.07 -0.74 -10.44
C ALA A 593 20.43 -2.23 -10.25
N SER A 594 19.72 -3.12 -10.95
CA SER A 594 19.97 -4.57 -10.96
C SER A 594 21.06 -5.00 -11.95
N GLY A 595 21.91 -4.08 -12.42
CA GLY A 595 23.00 -4.42 -13.33
C GLY A 595 22.54 -4.79 -14.74
N GLY A 596 21.45 -4.19 -15.22
CA GLY A 596 20.88 -4.47 -16.55
C GLY A 596 19.99 -5.71 -16.61
N SER A 597 19.56 -6.22 -15.45
CA SER A 597 18.65 -7.36 -15.32
C SER A 597 17.21 -6.88 -15.11
N TYR A 598 16.37 -7.02 -16.13
CA TYR A 598 14.96 -6.69 -16.02
C TYR A 598 14.23 -7.68 -15.10
N SER A 599 13.50 -7.13 -14.13
CA SER A 599 12.50 -7.83 -13.32
C SER A 599 11.25 -6.97 -13.23
N PRO A 600 10.06 -7.51 -13.50
CA PRO A 600 8.83 -6.74 -13.39
C PRO A 600 8.60 -6.30 -11.95
N LEU A 601 8.19 -5.05 -11.76
CA LEU A 601 7.76 -4.56 -10.45
C LEU A 601 6.55 -5.35 -9.96
N LYS A 602 6.59 -5.79 -8.71
CA LYS A 602 5.51 -6.55 -8.07
C LYS A 602 5.24 -6.07 -6.66
N ALA A 603 3.97 -6.05 -6.28
CA ALA A 603 3.54 -5.83 -4.90
C ALA A 603 3.22 -7.14 -4.18
N ILE A 604 2.73 -8.15 -4.90
CA ILE A 604 2.24 -9.40 -4.31
C ILE A 604 3.33 -10.48 -4.37
N ARG A 605 3.59 -11.14 -3.24
CA ARG A 605 4.49 -12.29 -3.12
C ARG A 605 3.75 -13.61 -3.27
N SER A 606 2.61 -13.74 -2.61
CA SER A 606 1.78 -14.94 -2.65
C SER A 606 0.30 -14.64 -2.38
N VAL A 607 -0.55 -15.55 -2.83
CA VAL A 607 -1.98 -15.57 -2.56
C VAL A 607 -2.33 -16.95 -2.01
N MET A 608 -3.07 -16.99 -0.92
CA MET A 608 -3.53 -18.21 -0.26
C MET A 608 -5.04 -18.20 -0.12
N ASN A 609 -5.64 -19.37 0.03
CA ASN A 609 -7.03 -19.49 0.44
C ASN A 609 -7.16 -19.42 1.99
N PRO A 610 -8.37 -19.26 2.54
CA PRO A 610 -8.59 -19.25 3.99
C PRO A 610 -8.16 -20.52 4.74
N ARG A 611 -7.91 -21.63 4.02
CA ARG A 611 -7.45 -22.91 4.59
C ARG A 611 -5.91 -22.99 4.67
N GLY A 612 -5.20 -21.94 4.26
CA GLY A 612 -3.73 -21.89 4.26
C GLY A 612 -3.08 -22.51 3.02
N GLN A 613 -3.85 -22.92 2.02
CA GLN A 613 -3.28 -23.45 0.78
C GLN A 613 -2.85 -22.32 -0.14
N VAL A 614 -1.62 -22.40 -0.67
CA VAL A 614 -1.10 -21.44 -1.64
C VAL A 614 -1.79 -21.63 -2.99
N LEU A 615 -2.45 -20.59 -3.49
CA LEU A 615 -3.05 -20.57 -4.82
C LEU A 615 -2.04 -20.10 -5.87
N THR A 616 -1.29 -19.04 -5.57
CA THR A 616 -0.25 -18.51 -6.45
C THR A 616 0.95 -18.03 -5.64
N ARG A 617 2.14 -18.27 -6.18
CA ARG A 617 3.40 -17.68 -5.71
C ARG A 617 4.07 -16.99 -6.90
N TYR A 618 4.45 -15.74 -6.73
CA TYR A 618 5.07 -14.96 -7.81
C TYR A 618 6.59 -15.15 -7.77
N PRO A 619 7.18 -15.95 -8.68
CA PRO A 619 8.61 -16.22 -8.66
C PRO A 619 9.43 -14.95 -8.96
N LEU A 620 10.73 -15.05 -8.77
CA LEU A 620 11.67 -14.06 -9.28
C LEU A 620 11.83 -14.30 -10.79
N THR A 621 11.37 -13.36 -11.60
CA THR A 621 11.58 -13.37 -13.05
C THR A 621 12.70 -12.39 -13.39
N VAL A 622 13.77 -12.88 -13.99
CA VAL A 622 14.94 -12.08 -14.36
C VAL A 622 15.24 -12.32 -15.84
N LYS A 623 15.38 -11.23 -16.59
CA LYS A 623 15.85 -11.25 -17.99
C LYS A 623 17.02 -10.28 -18.11
N GLN A 624 18.19 -10.76 -18.54
CA GLN A 624 19.31 -9.86 -18.83
C GLN A 624 18.99 -9.08 -20.12
N VAL A 625 18.95 -7.75 -20.03
CA VAL A 625 18.59 -6.86 -21.15
C VAL A 625 19.71 -5.91 -21.55
N ALA A 626 20.66 -5.65 -20.64
CA ALA A 626 21.89 -4.95 -20.96
C ALA A 626 23.12 -5.72 -20.46
N SER A 627 24.31 -5.51 -21.03
CA SER A 627 25.51 -6.18 -20.51
C SER A 627 25.82 -5.70 -19.09
N PRO A 628 26.18 -6.60 -18.15
CA PRO A 628 26.55 -6.22 -16.78
C PRO A 628 27.66 -5.17 -16.72
N GLU A 629 28.62 -5.22 -17.65
CA GLU A 629 29.74 -4.27 -17.74
C GLU A 629 29.27 -2.86 -18.12
N ALA A 630 28.39 -2.74 -19.12
CA ALA A 630 27.82 -1.45 -19.51
C ALA A 630 26.96 -0.86 -18.39
N ALA A 631 26.19 -1.71 -17.70
CA ALA A 631 25.40 -1.30 -16.54
C ALA A 631 26.30 -0.83 -15.38
N ASP A 632 27.40 -1.53 -15.08
CA ASP A 632 28.37 -1.14 -14.05
C ASP A 632 29.04 0.21 -14.38
N LEU A 633 29.43 0.43 -15.64
CA LEU A 633 29.98 1.71 -16.08
C LEU A 633 28.97 2.86 -15.95
N LEU A 634 27.70 2.60 -16.32
CA LEU A 634 26.62 3.58 -16.14
C LEU A 634 26.33 3.85 -14.66
N ALA A 635 26.30 2.82 -13.81
CA ALA A 635 26.12 2.97 -12.37
C ALA A 635 27.24 3.81 -11.75
N TYR A 636 28.50 3.63 -12.18
CA TYR A 636 29.60 4.51 -11.81
C TYR A 636 29.37 5.95 -12.26
N ALA A 637 28.97 6.17 -13.52
CA ALA A 637 28.69 7.51 -14.02
C ALA A 637 27.53 8.19 -13.25
N LEU A 638 26.48 7.45 -12.90
CA LEU A 638 25.37 7.92 -12.07
C LEU A 638 25.77 8.16 -10.61
N HIS A 639 26.75 7.43 -10.07
CA HIS A 639 27.35 7.75 -8.78
C HIS A 639 28.14 9.07 -8.85
N ARG A 640 28.83 9.37 -9.95
CA ARG A 640 29.48 10.69 -10.14
C ARG A 640 28.46 11.84 -10.17
N VAL A 641 27.26 11.61 -10.70
CA VAL A 641 26.15 12.60 -10.62
C VAL A 641 25.84 13.01 -9.18
N THR A 642 25.90 12.06 -8.22
CA THR A 642 25.57 12.31 -6.80
C THR A 642 26.75 12.88 -6.00
N VAL A 643 27.98 12.76 -6.50
CA VAL A 643 29.19 13.24 -5.81
C VAL A 643 29.59 14.65 -6.27
N GLU A 644 29.55 14.91 -7.57
CA GLU A 644 30.08 16.16 -8.16
C GLU A 644 29.17 16.76 -9.25
N GLY A 645 28.10 16.05 -9.61
CA GLY A 645 27.18 16.44 -10.68
C GLY A 645 25.93 17.17 -10.19
N THR A 646 24.84 16.98 -10.93
CA THR A 646 23.55 17.65 -10.68
C THR A 646 22.90 17.30 -9.33
N ALA A 647 23.37 16.25 -8.65
CA ALA A 647 22.89 15.83 -7.32
C ALA A 647 24.00 15.86 -6.25
N LYS A 648 25.07 16.64 -6.46
CA LYS A 648 26.25 16.73 -5.58
C LYS A 648 25.95 17.04 -4.11
N GLU A 649 24.80 17.64 -3.80
CA GLU A 649 24.36 17.88 -2.42
C GLU A 649 24.26 16.59 -1.60
N LEU A 650 24.02 15.44 -2.23
CA LEU A 650 24.01 14.15 -1.54
C LEU A 650 25.37 13.82 -0.91
N ALA A 651 26.48 14.27 -1.49
CA ALA A 651 27.83 14.04 -0.97
C ALA A 651 28.05 14.67 0.41
N SER A 652 27.43 15.81 0.68
CA SER A 652 27.50 16.48 1.99
C SER A 652 26.37 16.07 2.94
N THR A 653 25.31 15.46 2.41
CA THR A 653 24.08 15.20 3.16
C THR A 653 23.96 13.77 3.65
N LEU A 654 24.54 12.81 2.93
CA LEU A 654 24.59 11.40 3.31
C LEU A 654 25.96 11.06 3.90
N PRO A 655 26.03 10.07 4.81
CA PRO A 655 27.32 9.64 5.34
C PRO A 655 28.17 9.02 4.21
N ALA A 656 29.49 9.24 4.27
CA ALA A 656 30.42 8.87 3.19
C ALA A 656 30.38 7.38 2.81
N TRP A 657 30.04 6.49 3.75
CA TRP A 657 29.89 5.05 3.48
C TRP A 657 28.67 4.73 2.61
N LYS A 658 27.59 5.53 2.67
CA LYS A 658 26.31 5.27 1.98
C LYS A 658 26.39 5.77 0.53
N LYS A 659 27.20 5.07 -0.27
CA LYS A 659 27.32 5.32 -1.71
C LYS A 659 25.99 5.02 -2.41
N VAL A 660 25.58 5.94 -3.28
CA VAL A 660 24.33 5.88 -4.05
C VAL A 660 24.58 6.36 -5.47
N ALA A 661 23.71 5.99 -6.41
CA ALA A 661 23.70 6.51 -7.77
C ALA A 661 22.33 7.10 -8.09
N GLY A 662 22.26 8.06 -9.00
CA GLY A 662 20.97 8.60 -9.38
C GLY A 662 21.04 9.69 -10.42
N LYS A 663 19.86 10.18 -10.80
CA LYS A 663 19.69 11.15 -11.86
C LYS A 663 18.58 12.12 -11.51
N THR A 664 18.85 13.40 -11.76
CA THR A 664 17.86 14.47 -11.74
C THR A 664 17.10 14.53 -13.06
N GLY A 665 15.79 14.78 -12.99
CA GLY A 665 14.95 15.15 -14.12
C GLY A 665 14.32 16.53 -13.88
N THR A 666 14.36 17.37 -14.90
CA THR A 666 13.72 18.69 -14.90
C THR A 666 13.05 18.87 -16.25
N THR A 667 11.80 19.29 -16.25
CA THR A 667 11.05 19.58 -17.48
C THR A 667 11.13 21.05 -17.85
N ASN A 668 10.73 21.38 -19.07
CA ASN A 668 10.61 22.77 -19.51
C ASN A 668 9.65 23.53 -18.59
N ASP A 669 9.88 24.83 -18.44
CA ASP A 669 9.14 25.73 -17.53
C ASP A 669 9.09 25.26 -16.06
N LYS A 670 9.95 24.30 -15.67
CA LYS A 670 10.06 23.80 -14.29
C LYS A 670 8.71 23.31 -13.73
N LYS A 671 7.92 22.62 -14.57
CA LYS A 671 6.62 22.06 -14.18
C LYS A 671 6.76 20.83 -13.29
N ASP A 672 7.75 19.99 -13.60
CA ASP A 672 7.99 18.72 -12.92
C ASP A 672 9.44 18.65 -12.42
N SER A 673 9.56 18.28 -11.16
CA SER A 673 10.82 17.97 -10.51
C SER A 673 10.88 16.47 -10.27
N TRP A 674 11.94 15.84 -10.76
CA TRP A 674 12.14 14.41 -10.63
C TRP A 674 13.52 14.07 -10.07
N PHE A 675 13.57 12.99 -9.30
CA PHE A 675 14.80 12.31 -8.98
C PHE A 675 14.55 10.81 -8.89
N ALA A 676 15.37 10.04 -9.61
CA ALA A 676 15.38 8.58 -9.53
C ALA A 676 16.80 8.12 -9.21
N GLY A 677 16.93 7.29 -8.18
CA GLY A 677 18.24 6.87 -7.68
C GLY A 677 18.15 5.58 -6.88
N PHE A 678 19.30 4.97 -6.65
CA PHE A 678 19.40 3.66 -6.01
C PHE A 678 20.66 3.52 -5.16
N SER A 679 20.57 2.62 -4.18
CA SER A 679 21.68 2.09 -3.39
C SER A 679 21.95 0.63 -3.78
N GLY A 680 22.71 -0.11 -2.98
CA GLY A 680 22.90 -1.55 -3.18
C GLY A 680 21.68 -2.41 -2.83
N GLN A 681 20.59 -1.82 -2.31
CA GLN A 681 19.39 -2.55 -1.90
C GLN A 681 18.08 -1.94 -2.38
N HIS A 682 17.99 -0.61 -2.47
CA HIS A 682 16.75 0.09 -2.76
C HIS A 682 16.86 0.94 -4.01
N VAL A 683 15.78 0.97 -4.78
CA VAL A 683 15.56 1.89 -5.89
C VAL A 683 14.42 2.80 -5.51
N VAL A 684 14.59 4.11 -5.67
CA VAL A 684 13.59 5.09 -5.27
C VAL A 684 13.43 6.15 -6.36
N THR A 685 12.18 6.34 -6.76
CA THR A 685 11.73 7.40 -7.67
C THR A 685 10.86 8.37 -6.92
N VAL A 686 11.15 9.66 -7.07
CA VAL A 686 10.35 10.75 -6.54
C VAL A 686 9.95 11.70 -7.68
N TRP A 687 8.68 12.06 -7.69
CA TRP A 687 8.13 13.17 -8.46
C TRP A 687 7.56 14.24 -7.52
N VAL A 688 7.76 15.51 -7.86
CA VAL A 688 7.14 16.67 -7.23
C VAL A 688 6.64 17.60 -8.32
N GLY A 689 5.36 17.98 -8.25
CA GLY A 689 4.72 18.78 -9.30
C GLY A 689 3.32 19.24 -8.90
N ARG A 690 2.61 19.88 -9.83
CA ARG A 690 1.24 20.37 -9.62
C ARG A 690 0.27 19.70 -10.57
N ASP A 691 -0.93 19.39 -10.10
CA ASP A 691 -1.97 18.75 -10.92
C ASP A 691 -2.46 19.62 -12.06
N ASP A 692 -2.42 20.95 -11.88
CA ASP A 692 -2.78 21.94 -12.90
C ASP A 692 -1.68 22.21 -13.93
N ASN A 693 -0.58 21.45 -13.90
CA ASN A 693 0.57 21.57 -14.81
C ASN A 693 1.22 22.97 -14.85
N LYS A 694 0.97 23.81 -13.83
CA LYS A 694 1.64 25.12 -13.72
C LYS A 694 3.09 24.96 -13.24
N PRO A 695 3.97 25.92 -13.55
CA PRO A 695 5.34 25.94 -13.05
C PRO A 695 5.44 25.80 -11.53
N THR A 696 6.47 25.11 -11.07
CA THR A 696 6.83 24.98 -9.65
C THR A 696 8.06 25.78 -9.25
N ASN A 697 8.76 26.37 -10.23
CA ASN A 697 10.09 26.99 -10.08
C ASN A 697 11.21 26.06 -9.59
N MET A 698 10.91 24.78 -9.35
CA MET A 698 11.87 23.79 -8.90
C MET A 698 12.53 23.03 -10.05
N THR A 699 13.78 22.64 -9.84
CA THR A 699 14.48 21.66 -10.68
C THR A 699 14.47 20.31 -10.00
N GLY A 700 14.92 19.25 -10.68
CA GLY A 700 15.11 17.93 -10.05
C GLY A 700 15.98 17.98 -8.79
N GLY A 701 16.98 18.86 -8.74
CA GLY A 701 17.88 19.04 -7.60
C GLY A 701 17.30 19.83 -6.43
N THR A 702 16.30 20.69 -6.66
CA THR A 702 15.73 21.55 -5.61
C THR A 702 14.37 21.07 -5.08
N GLY A 703 13.66 20.22 -5.82
CA GLY A 703 12.40 19.60 -5.40
C GLY A 703 12.55 18.13 -4.99
N ALA A 704 12.37 17.21 -5.94
CA ALA A 704 12.34 15.77 -5.72
C ALA A 704 13.60 15.21 -5.04
N LEU A 705 14.79 15.71 -5.36
CA LEU A 705 16.03 15.32 -4.68
C LEU A 705 15.98 15.57 -3.17
N LYS A 706 15.29 16.63 -2.71
CA LYS A 706 15.18 16.93 -1.28
C LYS A 706 14.34 15.91 -0.52
N VAL A 707 13.26 15.43 -1.15
CA VAL A 707 12.42 14.35 -0.60
C VAL A 707 13.24 13.06 -0.55
N TRP A 708 13.91 12.72 -1.66
CA TRP A 708 14.74 11.52 -1.77
C TRP A 708 15.88 11.54 -0.74
N SER A 709 16.54 12.69 -0.56
CA SER A 709 17.60 12.87 0.42
C SER A 709 17.12 12.68 1.85
N ASP A 710 15.96 13.27 2.21
CA ASP A 710 15.37 13.09 3.54
C ASP A 710 15.07 11.60 3.82
N LEU A 711 14.56 10.88 2.81
CA LEU A 711 14.32 9.42 2.92
C LEU A 711 15.62 8.66 3.16
N PHE A 712 16.66 8.88 2.36
CA PHE A 712 17.91 8.12 2.45
C PHE A 712 18.75 8.43 3.70
N LYS A 713 18.47 9.52 4.42
CA LYS A 713 19.06 9.77 5.75
C LYS A 713 18.63 8.69 6.74
N VAL A 714 17.34 8.31 6.73
CA VAL A 714 16.75 7.42 7.73
C VAL A 714 16.53 6.00 7.23
N LEU A 715 16.42 5.78 5.91
CA LEU A 715 16.23 4.46 5.33
C LEU A 715 17.48 3.57 5.54
N PRO A 716 17.36 2.44 6.26
CA PRO A 716 18.42 1.44 6.36
C PRO A 716 18.69 0.83 4.98
N THR A 717 19.94 0.79 4.54
CA THR A 717 20.28 0.29 3.22
C THR A 717 21.77 -0.05 3.09
N LYS A 718 22.11 -0.98 2.19
CA LYS A 718 23.49 -1.30 1.80
C LYS A 718 24.03 -0.28 0.79
N PRO A 719 25.32 0.06 0.86
CA PRO A 719 25.93 0.96 -0.10
C PRO A 719 25.99 0.32 -1.49
N LEU A 720 25.91 1.18 -2.52
CA LEU A 720 26.16 0.77 -3.90
C LEU A 720 27.60 0.27 -4.05
N GLN A 721 27.77 -0.89 -4.67
CA GLN A 721 29.08 -1.37 -5.12
C GLN A 721 29.35 -0.77 -6.49
N VAL A 722 30.37 0.08 -6.59
CA VAL A 722 30.61 0.89 -7.78
C VAL A 722 31.77 0.32 -8.58
N ALA A 723 31.51 -0.17 -9.79
CA ALA A 723 32.52 -0.64 -10.74
C ALA A 723 33.58 -1.58 -10.11
N SER A 724 33.12 -2.49 -9.24
CA SER A 724 33.95 -3.43 -8.49
C SER A 724 34.13 -4.79 -9.20
N SER A 725 33.51 -4.97 -10.37
CA SER A 725 33.61 -6.19 -11.16
C SER A 725 35.04 -6.41 -11.68
N SER A 726 35.51 -7.65 -11.63
CA SER A 726 36.80 -8.08 -12.21
C SER A 726 36.85 -7.94 -13.74
N ARG A 727 35.69 -7.69 -14.38
CA ARG A 727 35.54 -7.46 -15.81
C ARG A 727 35.93 -6.03 -16.22
N LEU A 728 36.12 -5.14 -15.25
CA LEU A 728 36.53 -3.76 -15.46
C LEU A 728 38.00 -3.54 -15.11
N VAL A 729 38.64 -2.62 -15.82
CA VAL A 729 40.00 -2.14 -15.53
C VAL A 729 39.97 -0.65 -15.27
N TRP A 730 40.69 -0.20 -14.24
CA TRP A 730 40.80 1.22 -13.90
C TRP A 730 42.04 1.82 -14.55
N VAL A 731 41.85 2.93 -15.25
CA VAL A 731 42.94 3.67 -15.91
C VAL A 731 42.81 5.15 -15.59
N ASP A 732 43.94 5.78 -15.29
CA ASP A 732 44.02 7.23 -15.18
C ASP A 732 44.02 7.84 -16.57
N VAL A 733 43.02 8.68 -16.85
CA VAL A 733 42.88 9.36 -18.13
C VAL A 733 43.00 10.86 -17.96
N ASP A 734 43.57 11.50 -18.98
CA ASP A 734 43.59 12.95 -19.10
C ASP A 734 42.17 13.45 -19.37
N GLN A 735 41.67 14.35 -18.52
CA GLN A 735 40.29 14.82 -18.63
C GLN A 735 40.02 15.61 -19.92
N SER A 736 41.06 16.27 -20.47
CA SER A 736 40.97 17.14 -21.64
C SER A 736 41.07 16.37 -22.96
N THR A 737 41.81 15.25 -23.00
CA THR A 737 41.99 14.47 -24.24
C THR A 737 41.22 13.15 -24.23
N GLY A 738 40.94 12.57 -23.05
CA GLY A 738 40.38 11.23 -22.90
C GLY A 738 41.41 10.10 -23.14
N LEU A 739 42.67 10.44 -23.38
CA LEU A 739 43.78 9.51 -23.55
C LEU A 739 44.34 9.07 -22.19
N ARG A 740 45.25 8.08 -22.18
CA ARG A 740 45.98 7.73 -20.96
C ARG A 740 46.70 8.95 -20.41
N PHE A 741 46.58 9.13 -19.10
CA PHE A 741 47.20 10.24 -18.41
C PHE A 741 48.72 10.11 -18.40
N ASN A 742 49.39 11.19 -18.77
CA ASN A 742 50.81 11.39 -18.56
C ASN A 742 51.00 12.30 -17.35
N PRO A 743 51.78 11.94 -16.32
CA PRO A 743 52.06 12.80 -15.16
C PRO A 743 52.56 14.21 -15.52
N ALA A 744 53.19 14.39 -16.68
CA ALA A 744 53.62 15.70 -17.17
C ALA A 744 52.46 16.62 -17.64
N CYS A 745 51.25 16.09 -17.83
CA CYS A 745 50.10 16.75 -18.48
C CYS A 745 49.05 17.35 -17.53
N GLY A 746 49.32 17.46 -16.22
CA GLY A 746 48.41 18.12 -15.28
C GLY A 746 47.59 17.15 -14.42
N LYS A 747 46.24 17.14 -14.54
CA LYS A 747 45.34 16.38 -13.64
C LYS A 747 44.71 15.16 -14.34
N SER A 748 44.79 14.01 -13.68
CA SER A 748 44.14 12.77 -14.12
C SER A 748 42.74 12.60 -13.55
N VAL A 749 41.93 11.78 -14.22
CA VAL A 749 40.66 11.25 -13.69
C VAL A 749 40.70 9.74 -13.79
N ARG A 750 40.66 9.07 -12.63
CA ARG A 750 40.60 7.61 -12.56
C ARG A 750 39.25 7.11 -13.05
N THR A 751 39.25 6.36 -14.15
CA THR A 751 38.04 5.97 -14.89
C THR A 751 38.02 4.46 -15.14
N PRO A 752 36.88 3.77 -14.96
CA PRO A 752 36.75 2.36 -15.26
C PRO A 752 36.44 2.12 -16.75
N PHE A 753 36.96 1.03 -17.29
CA PHE A 753 36.77 0.59 -18.67
C PHE A 753 36.44 -0.90 -18.71
N ILE A 754 35.67 -1.34 -19.71
CA ILE A 754 35.57 -2.76 -20.04
C ILE A 754 36.95 -3.23 -20.48
N LYS A 755 37.42 -4.36 -19.97
CA LYS A 755 38.74 -4.91 -20.33
C LYS A 755 38.89 -4.99 -21.86
N GLY A 756 39.94 -4.36 -22.39
CA GLY A 756 40.23 -4.29 -23.83
C GLY A 756 39.69 -3.05 -24.53
N THR A 757 38.96 -2.17 -23.84
CA THR A 757 38.41 -0.92 -24.39
C THR A 757 39.05 0.35 -23.84
N GLN A 758 40.01 0.21 -22.91
CA GLN A 758 40.77 1.32 -22.37
C GLN A 758 41.65 1.98 -23.45
N PRO A 759 41.91 3.30 -23.37
CA PRO A 759 42.81 3.97 -24.30
C PRO A 759 44.20 3.34 -24.23
N GLN A 760 44.89 3.24 -25.37
CA GLN A 760 46.27 2.73 -25.45
C GLN A 760 47.28 3.88 -25.60
N GLU A 761 46.86 4.96 -26.24
CA GLU A 761 47.68 6.15 -26.44
C GLU A 761 47.73 7.02 -25.17
N THR A 762 48.86 7.69 -24.98
CA THR A 762 49.15 8.59 -23.86
C THR A 762 49.25 10.02 -24.37
N ASN A 763 48.76 10.99 -23.59
CA ASN A 763 48.88 12.40 -23.94
C ASN A 763 50.36 12.84 -23.95
N TYR A 764 50.77 13.57 -25.00
CA TYR A 764 52.12 14.13 -25.10
C TYR A 764 52.09 15.62 -24.75
N CYS A 765 52.54 15.97 -23.55
CA CYS A 765 52.76 17.35 -23.14
C CYS A 765 54.25 17.56 -22.96
N ALA A 766 54.81 18.59 -23.59
CA ALA A 766 56.18 18.99 -23.32
C ALA A 766 56.26 19.44 -21.86
N PRO A 767 57.25 18.97 -21.06
CA PRO A 767 57.48 19.55 -19.75
C PRO A 767 57.77 21.05 -19.91
N PRO A 768 57.34 21.92 -18.98
CA PRO A 768 57.81 23.30 -19.00
C PRO A 768 59.33 23.27 -19.03
N ARG A 769 59.95 23.96 -20.01
CA ARG A 769 61.40 24.07 -20.07
C ARG A 769 61.89 24.54 -18.69
N PRO A 770 62.89 23.87 -18.08
CA PRO A 770 63.51 24.42 -16.88
C PRO A 770 63.98 25.82 -17.25
N VAL A 771 63.49 26.83 -16.53
CA VAL A 771 64.01 28.19 -16.64
C VAL A 771 65.47 28.07 -16.23
N GLU A 772 66.40 28.31 -17.16
CA GLU A 772 67.82 28.38 -16.84
C GLU A 772 67.98 29.40 -15.71
N PRO A 773 68.69 29.06 -14.61
CA PRO A 773 68.99 30.03 -13.59
C PRO A 773 69.79 31.16 -14.23
N VAL A 774 69.22 32.37 -14.20
CA VAL A 774 69.96 33.60 -14.53
C VAL A 774 71.12 33.68 -13.55
N VAL A 775 72.32 33.36 -14.02
CA VAL A 775 73.57 33.55 -13.27
C VAL A 775 73.73 35.06 -13.05
N PRO A 776 73.82 35.55 -11.81
CA PRO A 776 74.16 36.94 -11.58
C PRO A 776 75.60 37.17 -12.08
N SER A 777 75.77 38.06 -13.04
CA SER A 777 77.10 38.52 -13.45
C SER A 777 77.78 39.20 -12.25
N THR A 778 78.99 38.74 -11.92
CA THR A 778 79.88 39.31 -10.92
C THR A 778 80.22 40.79 -11.22
N PRO A 779 80.39 41.64 -10.19
CA PRO A 779 80.75 43.04 -10.38
C PRO A 779 82.25 43.19 -10.66
N ALA A 780 82.60 43.88 -11.74
CA ALA A 780 83.95 44.40 -11.96
C ALA A 780 83.98 45.90 -11.59
N SER A 781 85.01 46.28 -10.84
CA SER A 781 85.29 47.62 -10.29
C SER A 781 85.72 48.65 -11.37
N PRO A 782 85.77 49.96 -11.05
CA PRO A 782 85.50 51.05 -11.98
C PRO A 782 86.74 51.59 -12.73
N ALA A 783 86.51 52.18 -13.91
CA ALA A 783 87.37 53.24 -14.44
C ALA A 783 86.63 54.21 -15.38
N ALA A 784 86.84 55.50 -15.07
CA ALA A 784 86.82 56.72 -15.89
C ALA A 784 85.56 57.13 -16.69
N ALA A 785 85.03 58.30 -16.30
CA ALA A 785 84.10 59.12 -17.07
C ALA A 785 84.75 59.71 -18.34
N PRO A 786 83.97 60.04 -19.39
CA PRO A 786 83.62 61.46 -19.56
C PRO A 786 82.19 61.77 -20.06
N VAL A 787 81.67 62.88 -19.49
CA VAL A 787 80.85 63.96 -20.08
C VAL A 787 79.54 63.62 -20.83
N PRO A 788 78.38 64.00 -20.26
CA PRO A 788 77.19 64.35 -21.03
C PRO A 788 77.03 65.88 -21.13
N ALA A 789 76.68 66.37 -22.33
CA ALA A 789 76.10 67.70 -22.50
C ALA A 789 74.92 67.61 -23.51
N PRO A 790 73.94 68.53 -23.46
CA PRO A 790 73.06 68.79 -22.31
C PRO A 790 71.58 68.81 -22.84
N PRO A 791 70.58 69.50 -22.23
CA PRO A 791 69.32 68.88 -21.87
C PRO A 791 68.08 69.47 -22.57
N THR A 792 67.00 68.71 -22.72
CA THR A 792 65.62 69.26 -22.78
C THR A 792 64.67 68.15 -22.33
N GLY A 793 63.65 68.31 -21.50
CA GLY A 793 63.23 69.36 -20.59
C GLY A 793 62.26 68.67 -19.60
N ARG A 794 62.26 69.15 -18.36
CA ARG A 794 61.23 68.93 -17.33
C ARG A 794 60.39 70.23 -17.26
N PRO A 795 59.32 70.32 -16.46
CA PRO A 795 58.46 69.30 -15.82
C PRO A 795 56.96 69.65 -16.01
N ASP A 796 56.02 68.87 -15.46
CA ASP A 796 55.26 69.32 -14.26
C ASP A 796 54.49 68.17 -13.59
N PRO A 797 54.43 68.12 -12.25
CA PRO A 797 53.93 67.03 -11.41
C PRO A 797 52.59 67.38 -10.73
N SER A 798 52.21 66.58 -9.73
CA SER A 798 51.07 66.68 -8.79
C SER A 798 49.82 65.90 -9.21
N GLY A 799 49.17 65.11 -8.35
CA GLY A 799 49.39 64.71 -6.94
C GLY A 799 48.89 63.26 -6.76
N TRP A 800 49.59 62.40 -6.02
CA TRP A 800 49.52 62.24 -4.55
C TRP A 800 48.14 61.70 -4.12
N ILE A 801 48.07 60.40 -3.83
CA ILE A 801 47.96 59.84 -2.46
C ILE A 801 46.53 60.00 -1.91
N ASP A 802 45.77 58.89 -1.84
CA ASP A 802 45.24 58.43 -0.55
C ASP A 802 44.40 57.14 -0.60
N ASN A 803 44.66 56.30 0.41
CA ASN A 803 43.78 55.30 1.05
C ASN A 803 43.62 53.90 0.46
N LEU A 804 44.69 53.12 0.67
CA LEU A 804 44.60 51.78 1.26
C LEU A 804 44.06 51.87 2.71
N MET A 805 43.15 50.94 3.06
CA MET A 805 42.68 50.56 4.41
C MET A 805 41.54 51.39 5.03
N ARG A 806 40.29 50.94 4.77
CA ARG A 806 39.24 50.77 5.78
C ARG A 806 38.56 49.42 5.60
#